data_AF-J8QHW6-F1
#
_entry.id   AF-J8QHW6-F1
#
_cell.length_a   1.000
_cell.length_b   1.000
_cell.length_c   1.000
_cell.angle_alpha   90.00
_cell.angle_beta   90.00
_cell.angle_gamma   90.00
#
_symmetry.space_group_name_H-M   'P 1'
#
loop_
_entity.id
_entity.type
_entity.pdbx_description
1 polymer ?
#
loop_
_entity_poly.entity_id
_entity_poly.type
_entity_poly.pdbx_seq_one_letter_code
_entity_poly.pdbx_strand_id
1 'polypeptide(L)'
;MATNFLPIPSKQATPLPELSQHLLDYISSHFRDAHPEAFKRDVGSLVGMRKEWVEPKSEAHPEVARGLMKYHAQLAFAATKFPSDIGQQFTYSLPFPPPYSLTPDAPISLPSLTYERAGVLFNAAAIYASLAAFERRAEAESIKRALGYLTVSDYYKSALAAANGLDFPCASYLPQCHFEAAAQYRLSRDDNEKAKYGEEIGRLRVAETLAKKGLDAGRKGVSDNVMSDLKQLQGVVKSTLESADRDNLMIYCQAVPTPAQLPPINGVGMVKLQTPTEVAEPIAWLMSGGSGSAPLFSGLVPYGVHLALSIYDDRKDTLIRDMDGKREELDGIAASTLQSLNLPGSLQALERPVGLPPSLLKKAEEVDAAGGADKIRSLLMDVNRLSKSNAKILSEEAHETEQLVERQPHVAETRPPSHVANASLIQMAGQYDGTLKQAAQSDATDIISDHVPSTTSSGAGFSALPASVRPLRASLEDLDDHIAHRAALVSEARQIAEHDDVRPQVLQEASKLAHGGSGDVKPEWFEGIFEESLSRYDKLRDSMSDETSTQEQLLEQIRQQNNAFLSERKEDPRVKERERRLQDMDVAYWKWREIVDNAEEGIKFYNSLADMLHGFKEACSQFLNARRVDVGHSPVAAKAPLSPPPQSPAPSSFAPTPVPAPVPAREPAPFLAHPSSAQWTSADLLPPPPPPAIRSGGVRQAPASAPAPDTPRRVTRSQKGPIGDPDVNPYKKGSRKGGEGVI
;
A
#
# COMPACT_ATOMS: atom_id res chain seq x y z
N MET A 1 8.47 45.18 16.05
CA MET A 1 9.85 45.30 16.59
C MET A 1 10.75 44.46 15.70
N ALA A 2 11.75 45.06 15.05
CA ALA A 2 12.69 44.31 14.20
C ALA A 2 13.64 43.51 15.10
N THR A 3 13.60 42.18 15.01
CA THR A 3 14.44 41.28 15.80
C THR A 3 15.73 40.95 15.03
N ASN A 4 16.83 40.73 15.76
CA ASN A 4 18.15 40.44 15.19
C ASN A 4 18.35 38.95 14.86
N PHE A 5 17.29 38.14 14.93
CA PHE A 5 17.28 36.70 14.71
C PHE A 5 16.41 36.37 13.50
N LEU A 6 16.77 35.31 12.78
CA LEU A 6 16.00 34.84 11.63
C LEU A 6 14.72 34.16 12.12
N PRO A 7 13.51 34.73 11.91
CA PRO A 7 12.29 34.03 12.22
C PRO A 7 12.11 32.88 11.21
N ILE A 8 11.72 31.71 11.71
CA ILE A 8 11.29 30.60 10.87
C ILE A 8 9.78 30.77 10.67
N PRO A 9 9.30 31.06 9.45
CA PRO A 9 7.87 31.03 9.14
C PRO A 9 7.30 29.62 9.29
N SER A 10 6.06 29.52 9.78
CA SER A 10 5.32 28.26 9.86
C SER A 10 4.85 27.80 8.47
N LYS A 11 4.69 26.49 8.28
CA LYS A 11 3.93 25.93 7.16
C LYS A 11 2.45 26.26 7.32
N GLN A 12 1.77 26.52 6.22
CA GLN A 12 0.34 26.76 6.23
C GLN A 12 -0.40 25.47 5.83
N ALA A 13 -1.18 24.93 6.75
CA ALA A 13 -2.01 23.75 6.48
C ALA A 13 -3.30 24.14 5.77
N THR A 14 -3.73 23.32 4.81
CA THR A 14 -5.07 23.46 4.21
C THR A 14 -6.13 22.90 5.16
N PRO A 15 -7.31 23.56 5.31
CA PRO A 15 -8.42 23.01 6.07
C PRO A 15 -8.90 21.67 5.52
N LEU A 16 -9.24 20.73 6.42
CA LEU A 16 -9.72 19.39 6.05
C LEU A 16 -11.13 19.13 6.62
N PRO A 17 -12.20 19.62 5.96
CA PRO A 17 -13.56 19.52 6.48
C PRO A 17 -14.08 18.06 6.57
N GLU A 18 -13.56 17.17 5.72
CA GLU A 18 -14.00 15.77 5.62
C GLU A 18 -13.17 14.78 6.43
N LEU A 19 -12.14 15.26 7.14
CA LEU A 19 -11.26 14.41 7.96
C LEU A 19 -12.04 13.55 8.97
N SER A 20 -13.12 14.10 9.52
CA SER A 20 -13.97 13.35 10.45
C SER A 20 -14.69 12.17 9.79
N GLN A 21 -15.15 12.33 8.55
CA GLN A 21 -15.87 11.27 7.83
C GLN A 21 -14.89 10.20 7.40
N HIS A 22 -13.76 10.58 6.78
CA HIS A 22 -12.72 9.63 6.37
C HIS A 22 -12.20 8.77 7.53
N LEU A 23 -11.97 9.35 8.71
CA LEU A 23 -11.55 8.56 9.88
C LEU A 23 -12.63 7.58 10.36
N LEU A 24 -13.91 7.97 10.31
CA LEU A 24 -15.02 7.08 10.69
C LEU A 24 -15.25 5.97 9.67
N ASP A 25 -15.14 6.28 8.38
CA ASP A 25 -15.25 5.32 7.28
C ASP A 25 -14.07 4.34 7.29
N TYR A 26 -12.88 4.81 7.65
CA TYR A 26 -11.73 3.94 7.85
C TYR A 26 -11.96 2.99 9.04
N ILE A 27 -12.47 3.51 10.16
CA ILE A 27 -12.80 2.67 11.32
C ILE A 27 -13.84 1.60 10.95
N SER A 28 -14.89 1.98 10.21
CA SER A 28 -15.97 1.07 9.83
C SER A 28 -15.54 -0.05 8.89
N SER A 29 -14.61 0.25 7.97
CA SER A 29 -14.16 -0.71 6.95
C SER A 29 -13.06 -1.64 7.44
N HIS A 30 -12.16 -1.17 8.31
CA HIS A 30 -10.97 -1.92 8.71
C HIS A 30 -11.06 -2.56 10.10
N PHE A 31 -11.94 -2.09 10.99
CA PHE A 31 -12.07 -2.62 12.35
C PHE A 31 -13.40 -3.35 12.54
N ARG A 32 -13.37 -4.69 12.50
CA ARG A 32 -14.57 -5.52 12.66
C ARG A 32 -15.25 -5.40 14.03
N ASP A 33 -14.47 -5.13 15.07
CA ASP A 33 -14.94 -5.12 16.47
C ASP A 33 -15.25 -3.70 17.01
N ALA A 34 -15.08 -2.66 16.18
CA ALA A 34 -15.19 -1.26 16.58
C ALA A 34 -16.35 -0.57 15.83
N HIS A 35 -17.44 -0.29 16.55
CA HIS A 35 -18.53 0.47 15.95
C HIS A 35 -18.14 1.96 15.81
N PRO A 36 -18.27 2.59 14.62
CA PRO A 36 -17.81 3.95 14.36
C PRO A 36 -18.36 5.01 15.33
N GLU A 37 -19.63 4.88 15.75
CA GLU A 37 -20.25 5.81 16.70
C GLU A 37 -19.54 5.86 18.07
N ALA A 38 -18.87 4.79 18.50
CA ALA A 38 -18.12 4.78 19.75
C ALA A 38 -16.91 5.75 19.73
N PHE A 39 -16.34 5.99 18.54
CA PHE A 39 -15.15 6.81 18.34
C PHE A 39 -15.43 8.21 17.78
N LYS A 40 -16.70 8.54 17.53
CA LYS A 40 -17.12 9.85 17.00
C LYS A 40 -16.68 11.02 17.87
N ARG A 41 -16.68 10.86 19.19
CA ARG A 41 -16.14 11.85 20.13
C ARG A 41 -14.64 12.03 19.94
N ASP A 42 -13.90 10.93 19.87
CA ASP A 42 -12.45 10.93 19.74
C ASP A 42 -12.01 11.55 18.41
N VAL A 43 -12.67 11.18 17.31
CA VAL A 43 -12.48 11.79 15.99
C VAL A 43 -12.77 13.29 16.05
N GLY A 44 -13.89 13.69 16.65
CA GLY A 44 -14.25 15.11 16.81
C GLY A 44 -13.22 15.90 17.61
N SER A 45 -12.66 15.32 18.67
CA SER A 45 -11.58 15.94 19.46
C SER A 45 -10.29 16.09 18.64
N LEU A 46 -9.88 15.06 17.89
CA LEU A 46 -8.68 15.12 17.05
C LEU A 46 -8.80 16.18 15.95
N VAL A 47 -9.94 16.19 15.24
CA VAL A 47 -10.24 17.17 14.19
C VAL A 47 -10.34 18.59 14.76
N GLY A 48 -10.97 18.73 15.94
CA GLY A 48 -11.04 19.99 16.67
C GLY A 48 -9.65 20.54 17.02
N MET A 49 -8.74 19.69 17.52
CA MET A 49 -7.36 20.07 17.81
C MET A 49 -6.61 20.51 16.55
N ARG A 50 -6.79 19.81 15.42
CA ARG A 50 -6.17 20.22 14.15
C ARG A 50 -6.67 21.60 13.72
N LYS A 51 -7.99 21.82 13.76
CA LYS A 51 -8.63 23.08 13.38
C LYS A 51 -8.23 24.25 14.28
N GLU A 52 -8.00 23.99 15.57
CA GLU A 52 -7.63 25.01 16.55
C GLU A 52 -6.13 25.37 16.47
N TRP A 53 -5.25 24.38 16.31
CA TRP A 53 -3.81 24.59 16.48
C TRP A 53 -3.00 24.58 15.17
N VAL A 54 -3.47 23.90 14.13
CA VAL A 54 -2.69 23.63 12.89
C VAL A 54 -3.17 24.46 11.70
N GLU A 55 -4.48 24.64 11.54
CA GLU A 55 -5.09 25.38 10.42
C GLU A 55 -4.91 26.91 10.50
N PRO A 56 -4.97 27.57 11.68
CA PRO A 56 -4.81 29.01 11.76
C PRO A 56 -3.39 29.45 11.40
N LYS A 57 -3.27 30.64 10.79
CA LYS A 57 -1.97 31.27 10.56
C LYS A 57 -1.37 31.62 11.92
N SER A 58 -0.43 30.79 12.38
CA SER A 58 0.00 30.79 13.78
C SER A 58 0.75 32.08 14.15
N GLU A 59 0.28 32.76 15.18
CA GLU A 59 1.02 33.83 15.86
C GLU A 59 2.00 33.24 16.88
N ALA A 60 3.11 33.93 17.13
CA ALA A 60 4.16 33.48 18.06
C ALA A 60 3.66 33.54 19.52
N HIS A 61 3.00 32.48 19.99
CA HIS A 61 2.46 32.40 21.34
C HIS A 61 2.76 31.05 22.02
N PRO A 62 3.13 31.02 23.33
CA PRO A 62 3.46 29.77 24.03
C PRO A 62 2.32 28.76 24.12
N GLU A 63 1.06 29.21 24.08
CA GLU A 63 -0.10 28.30 24.07
C GLU A 63 -0.24 27.55 22.76
N VAL A 64 0.07 28.18 21.63
CA VAL A 64 0.05 27.55 20.31
C VAL A 64 1.10 26.44 20.25
N ALA A 65 2.31 26.68 20.77
CA ALA A 65 3.35 25.65 20.88
C ALA A 65 2.89 24.47 21.75
N ARG A 66 2.24 24.72 22.89
CA ARG A 66 1.67 23.66 23.75
C ARG A 66 0.57 22.89 23.03
N GLY A 67 -0.36 23.55 22.35
CA GLY A 67 -1.44 22.91 21.58
C GLY A 67 -0.91 22.00 20.47
N LEU A 68 0.09 22.47 19.72
CA LEU A 68 0.78 21.67 18.69
C LEU A 68 1.45 20.42 19.27
N MET A 69 2.08 20.52 20.46
CA MET A 69 2.67 19.34 21.13
C MET A 69 1.61 18.34 21.59
N LYS A 70 0.48 18.82 22.10
CA LYS A 70 -0.66 17.94 22.45
C LYS A 70 -1.18 17.21 21.22
N TYR A 71 -1.39 17.93 20.12
CA TYR A 71 -1.84 17.32 18.86
C TYR A 71 -0.81 16.33 18.30
N HIS A 72 0.48 16.67 18.35
CA HIS A 72 1.56 15.76 17.97
C HIS A 72 1.53 14.45 18.78
N ALA A 73 1.34 14.54 20.10
CA ALA A 73 1.25 13.38 20.97
C ALA A 73 0.02 12.50 20.64
N GLN A 74 -1.13 13.11 20.38
CA GLN A 74 -2.33 12.39 19.94
C GLN A 74 -2.12 11.71 18.58
N LEU A 75 -1.48 12.38 17.62
CA LEU A 75 -1.12 11.77 16.32
C LEU A 75 -0.10 10.63 16.48
N ALA A 76 0.86 10.76 17.39
CA ALA A 76 1.82 9.70 17.69
C ALA A 76 1.13 8.46 18.27
N PHE A 77 0.15 8.65 19.15
CA PHE A 77 -0.68 7.56 19.65
C PHE A 77 -1.59 6.97 18.57
N ALA A 78 -2.25 7.81 17.77
CA ALA A 78 -3.09 7.37 16.65
C ALA A 78 -2.30 6.53 15.63
N ALA A 79 -1.04 6.87 15.35
CA ALA A 79 -0.16 6.09 14.47
C ALA A 79 0.14 4.67 14.96
N THR A 80 -0.19 4.32 16.22
CA THR A 80 -0.14 2.93 16.71
C THR A 80 -1.39 2.13 16.35
N LYS A 81 -2.50 2.82 16.05
CA LYS A 81 -3.82 2.24 15.75
C LYS A 81 -4.12 2.21 14.25
N PHE A 82 -3.60 3.20 13.52
CA PHE A 82 -3.81 3.36 12.08
C PHE A 82 -2.49 3.11 11.32
N PRO A 83 -2.54 2.61 10.07
CA PRO A 83 -1.36 2.60 9.21
C PRO A 83 -0.88 4.02 8.90
N SER A 84 0.33 4.13 8.35
CA SER A 84 0.89 5.43 7.97
C SER A 84 0.07 6.13 6.89
N ASP A 85 -0.58 5.39 5.99
CA ASP A 85 -1.45 5.88 4.93
C ASP A 85 -2.89 5.42 5.19
N ILE A 86 -3.77 6.39 5.41
CA ILE A 86 -5.21 6.21 5.64
C ILE A 86 -6.05 6.76 4.47
N GLY A 87 -5.43 7.03 3.32
CA GLY A 87 -6.07 7.64 2.15
C GLY A 87 -6.35 9.16 2.28
N GLN A 88 -6.24 9.73 3.49
CA GLN A 88 -6.43 11.17 3.71
C GLN A 88 -5.23 11.98 3.27
N GLN A 89 -5.42 12.83 2.26
CA GLN A 89 -4.42 13.78 1.80
C GLN A 89 -4.21 14.92 2.80
N PHE A 90 -2.99 15.07 3.32
CA PHE A 90 -2.59 16.20 4.15
C PHE A 90 -1.81 17.19 3.30
N THR A 91 -2.27 18.44 3.22
CA THR A 91 -1.71 19.46 2.33
C THR A 91 -1.11 20.62 3.12
N TYR A 92 0.15 20.93 2.83
CA TYR A 92 0.88 22.06 3.41
C TYR A 92 1.49 22.94 2.32
N SER A 93 1.32 24.26 2.45
CA SER A 93 2.15 25.22 1.74
C SER A 93 3.47 25.41 2.49
N LEU A 94 4.59 25.21 1.78
CA LEU A 94 5.91 25.31 2.36
C LEU A 94 6.37 26.77 2.37
N PRO A 95 6.90 27.27 3.50
CA PRO A 95 7.41 28.63 3.56
C PRO A 95 8.73 28.81 2.81
N PHE A 96 9.40 27.70 2.50
CA PHE A 96 10.70 27.63 1.88
C PHE A 96 10.65 26.61 0.74
N PRO A 97 10.14 27.00 -0.45
CA PRO A 97 10.06 26.07 -1.56
C PRO A 97 11.43 25.73 -2.14
N PRO A 98 11.64 24.49 -2.63
CA PRO A 98 12.91 24.10 -3.23
C PRO A 98 13.24 25.01 -4.42
N PRO A 99 14.49 25.48 -4.57
CA PRO A 99 14.88 26.40 -5.63
C PRO A 99 14.76 25.79 -7.04
N TYR A 100 14.69 24.46 -7.13
CA TYR A 100 14.51 23.72 -8.38
C TYR A 100 13.03 23.42 -8.72
N SER A 101 12.08 23.82 -7.87
CA SER A 101 10.67 23.59 -8.12
C SER A 101 10.19 24.48 -9.26
N LEU A 102 9.58 23.87 -10.29
CA LEU A 102 8.94 24.59 -11.40
C LEU A 102 7.68 25.36 -10.94
N THR A 103 7.13 25.00 -9.77
CA THR A 103 5.98 25.63 -9.13
C THR A 103 6.31 25.90 -7.64
N PRO A 104 7.07 26.97 -7.33
CA PRO A 104 7.54 27.24 -5.97
C PRO A 104 6.39 27.52 -4.99
N ASP A 105 5.26 28.04 -5.43
CA ASP A 105 4.13 28.34 -4.54
C ASP A 105 3.12 27.19 -4.41
N ALA A 106 3.35 26.06 -5.10
CA ALA A 106 2.41 24.94 -5.08
C ALA A 106 2.46 24.21 -3.72
N PRO A 107 1.30 23.96 -3.09
CA PRO A 107 1.26 23.20 -1.85
C PRO A 107 1.58 21.72 -2.10
N ILE A 108 2.19 21.07 -1.12
CA ILE A 108 2.54 19.64 -1.16
C ILE A 108 1.51 18.84 -0.38
N SER A 109 0.93 17.84 -1.06
CA SER A 109 -0.05 16.92 -0.50
C SER A 109 0.51 15.52 -0.42
N LEU A 110 0.42 14.87 0.74
CA LEU A 110 0.79 13.48 0.94
C LEU A 110 -0.23 12.78 1.83
N PRO A 111 -0.65 11.54 1.51
CA PRO A 111 -1.57 10.78 2.34
C PRO A 111 -0.83 10.05 3.45
N SER A 112 -0.21 10.80 4.37
CA SER A 112 0.59 10.19 5.44
C SER A 112 0.43 10.89 6.79
N LEU A 113 0.10 10.11 7.82
CA LEU A 113 0.10 10.58 9.21
C LEU A 113 1.50 10.98 9.68
N THR A 114 2.55 10.32 9.17
CA THR A 114 3.94 10.70 9.44
C THR A 114 4.25 12.07 8.86
N TYR A 115 3.74 12.36 7.66
CA TYR A 115 3.88 13.68 7.05
C TYR A 115 3.13 14.77 7.83
N GLU A 116 1.89 14.52 8.25
CA GLU A 116 1.14 15.42 9.14
C GLU A 116 1.93 15.69 10.44
N ARG A 117 2.43 14.65 11.11
CA ARG A 117 3.25 14.78 12.33
C ARG A 117 4.50 15.63 12.10
N ALA A 118 5.20 15.43 10.99
CA ALA A 118 6.37 16.22 10.63
C ALA A 118 6.02 17.69 10.35
N GLY A 119 4.87 17.96 9.73
CA GLY A 119 4.33 19.31 9.54
C GLY A 119 4.07 20.02 10.86
N VAL A 120 3.41 19.35 11.80
CA VAL A 120 3.11 19.86 13.16
C VAL A 120 4.37 20.16 13.95
N LEU A 121 5.35 19.25 13.95
CA LEU A 121 6.63 19.45 14.63
C LEU A 121 7.41 20.63 14.04
N PHE A 122 7.42 20.78 12.72
CA PHE A 122 8.04 21.93 12.05
C PHE A 122 7.38 23.24 12.51
N ASN A 123 6.05 23.29 12.55
CA ASN A 123 5.32 24.47 13.00
C ASN A 123 5.62 24.79 14.47
N ALA A 124 5.70 23.77 15.33
CA ALA A 124 6.06 23.97 16.72
C ALA A 124 7.50 24.52 16.87
N ALA A 125 8.44 24.02 16.07
CA ALA A 125 9.81 24.53 16.00
C ALA A 125 9.86 25.99 15.54
N ALA A 126 9.06 26.35 14.53
CA ALA A 126 8.93 27.71 14.03
C ALA A 126 8.40 28.67 15.11
N ILE A 127 7.40 28.22 15.89
CA ILE A 127 6.88 29.00 17.03
C ILE A 127 7.94 29.15 18.14
N TYR A 128 8.67 28.10 18.51
CA TYR A 128 9.75 28.24 19.49
C TYR A 128 10.87 29.17 19.01
N ALA A 129 11.28 29.07 17.74
CA ALA A 129 12.29 29.95 17.16
C ALA A 129 11.83 31.42 17.16
N SER A 130 10.57 31.69 16.84
CA SER A 130 10.00 33.04 16.89
C SER A 130 9.87 33.57 18.32
N LEU A 131 9.41 32.77 19.29
CA LEU A 131 9.38 33.13 20.71
C LEU A 131 10.77 33.50 21.24
N ALA A 132 11.80 32.73 20.86
CA ALA A 132 13.17 33.05 21.22
C ALA A 132 13.71 34.34 20.58
N ALA A 133 13.26 34.65 19.36
CA ALA A 133 13.61 35.87 18.66
C ALA A 133 12.97 37.11 19.30
N PHE A 134 11.76 36.98 19.86
CA PHE A 134 11.01 38.07 20.50
C PHE A 134 11.33 38.28 21.98
N GLU A 135 11.97 37.33 22.67
CA GLU A 135 12.41 37.51 24.06
C GLU A 135 13.45 38.63 24.21
N ARG A 136 13.27 39.46 25.24
CA ARG A 136 14.20 40.54 25.58
C ARG A 136 15.52 39.96 26.07
N ARG A 137 16.66 40.61 25.80
CA ARG A 137 18.00 40.10 26.19
C ARG A 137 18.73 40.98 27.21
N ALA A 138 17.96 41.74 27.99
CA ALA A 138 18.50 42.65 29.00
C ALA A 138 18.65 41.98 30.38
N GLU A 139 17.87 40.93 30.65
CA GLU A 139 17.79 40.28 31.96
C GLU A 139 18.28 38.83 31.87
N ALA A 140 18.89 38.32 32.95
CA ALA A 140 19.39 36.96 32.99
C ALA A 140 18.28 35.91 32.75
N GLU A 141 17.08 36.14 33.30
CA GLU A 141 15.94 35.23 33.15
C GLU A 141 15.40 35.18 31.71
N SER A 142 15.36 36.32 31.02
CA SER A 142 14.90 36.38 29.64
C SER A 142 15.92 35.77 28.66
N ILE A 143 17.22 35.86 28.98
CA ILE A 143 18.29 35.13 28.27
C ILE A 143 18.12 33.61 28.46
N LYS A 144 17.85 33.15 29.68
CA LYS A 144 17.60 31.72 29.96
C LYS A 144 16.39 31.19 29.19
N ARG A 145 15.29 31.95 29.14
CA ARG A 145 14.09 31.57 28.36
C ARG A 145 14.37 31.50 26.86
N ALA A 146 15.06 32.51 26.32
CA ALA A 146 15.45 32.51 24.91
C ALA A 146 16.37 31.33 24.54
N LEU A 147 17.31 30.97 25.44
CA LEU A 147 18.15 29.77 25.28
C LEU A 147 17.31 28.49 25.33
N GLY A 148 16.38 28.38 26.28
CA GLY A 148 15.44 27.25 26.36
C GLY A 148 14.70 27.03 25.05
N TYR A 149 14.09 28.08 24.49
CA TYR A 149 13.37 27.98 23.21
C TYR A 149 14.29 27.65 22.01
N LEU A 150 15.50 28.24 21.95
CA LEU A 150 16.45 27.95 20.86
C LEU A 150 16.95 26.50 20.87
N THR A 151 17.28 25.98 22.06
CA THR A 151 17.75 24.59 22.20
C THR A 151 16.73 23.59 21.68
N VAL A 152 15.44 23.87 21.86
CA VAL A 152 14.34 23.04 21.36
C VAL A 152 14.19 23.19 19.85
N SER A 153 14.29 24.41 19.30
CA SER A 153 14.17 24.64 17.85
C SER A 153 15.32 24.05 17.03
N ASP A 154 16.54 24.04 17.58
CA ASP A 154 17.73 23.57 16.86
C ASP A 154 17.73 22.05 16.62
N TYR A 155 17.03 21.25 17.44
CA TYR A 155 16.84 19.82 17.18
C TYR A 155 16.00 19.51 15.95
N TYR A 156 14.93 20.28 15.74
CA TYR A 156 14.07 20.10 14.58
C TYR A 156 14.78 20.48 13.29
N LYS A 157 15.76 21.39 13.39
CA LYS A 157 16.69 21.71 12.30
C LYS A 157 17.71 20.58 12.06
N SER A 158 18.18 19.88 13.09
CA SER A 158 18.99 18.66 12.92
C SER A 158 18.20 17.50 12.28
N ALA A 159 16.91 17.36 12.58
CA ALA A 159 16.02 16.43 11.87
C ALA A 159 15.84 16.84 10.39
N LEU A 160 15.84 18.14 10.09
CA LEU A 160 15.84 18.67 8.72
C LEU A 160 17.21 18.50 8.02
N ALA A 161 18.32 18.51 8.76
CA ALA A 161 19.67 18.27 8.21
C ALA A 161 19.89 16.82 7.78
N ALA A 162 19.09 15.87 8.29
CA ALA A 162 18.99 14.51 7.77
C ALA A 162 18.23 14.45 6.42
N ALA A 163 17.50 15.51 6.04
CA ALA A 163 16.91 15.68 4.72
C ALA A 163 17.88 16.48 3.83
N ASN A 164 18.69 15.74 3.07
CA ASN A 164 19.67 16.16 2.05
C ASN A 164 19.61 17.62 1.57
N GLY A 165 20.64 18.39 1.91
CA GLY A 165 21.31 19.31 0.98
C GLY A 165 20.49 20.46 0.37
N LEU A 166 19.55 21.05 1.11
CA LEU A 166 18.89 22.28 0.66
C LEU A 166 19.76 23.51 0.97
N ASP A 167 20.49 23.97 -0.04
CA ASP A 167 21.14 25.29 -0.07
C ASP A 167 20.06 26.38 -0.09
N PHE A 168 19.67 26.87 1.08
CA PHE A 168 18.87 28.09 1.17
C PHE A 168 19.79 29.33 1.19
N PRO A 169 19.50 30.37 0.38
CA PRO A 169 20.17 31.65 0.45
C PRO A 169 19.62 32.43 1.66
N CYS A 170 19.89 31.94 2.86
CA CYS A 170 19.69 32.71 4.08
C CYS A 170 20.88 33.67 4.24
N ALA A 171 20.67 34.76 4.97
CA ALA A 171 21.67 35.69 5.52
C ALA A 171 22.74 35.03 6.41
N SER A 172 23.27 33.86 6.04
CA SER A 172 24.22 33.00 6.77
C SER A 172 25.58 33.67 6.96
N TYR A 173 26.00 34.53 6.04
CA TYR A 173 27.30 35.18 6.09
C TYR A 173 27.40 36.32 7.12
N LEU A 174 26.30 37.02 7.45
CA LEU A 174 26.41 38.20 8.30
C LEU A 174 26.58 37.90 9.80
N PRO A 175 25.73 37.05 10.44
CA PRO A 175 25.94 36.66 11.83
C PRO A 175 27.30 35.98 12.01
N GLN A 176 27.72 35.17 11.04
CA GLN A 176 29.04 34.54 11.04
C GLN A 176 30.17 35.57 11.04
N CYS A 177 30.18 36.51 10.08
CA CYS A 177 31.20 37.56 10.01
C CYS A 177 31.18 38.47 11.26
N HIS A 178 30.01 38.78 11.81
CA HIS A 178 29.87 39.62 13.01
C HIS A 178 30.47 38.93 14.25
N PHE A 179 30.06 37.69 14.54
CA PHE A 179 30.56 36.96 15.70
C PHE A 179 32.03 36.58 15.56
N GLU A 180 32.50 36.27 14.35
CA GLU A 180 33.91 35.98 14.09
C GLU A 180 34.77 37.24 14.27
N ALA A 181 34.34 38.40 13.77
CA ALA A 181 35.02 39.68 14.00
C ALA A 181 35.06 40.04 15.50
N ALA A 182 33.96 39.83 16.22
CA ALA A 182 33.91 40.06 17.66
C ALA A 182 34.81 39.10 18.44
N ALA A 183 34.91 37.83 18.03
CA ALA A 183 35.80 36.85 18.65
C ALA A 183 37.28 37.23 18.44
N GLN A 184 37.66 37.60 17.21
CA GLN A 184 39.01 38.06 16.89
C GLN A 184 39.38 39.33 17.66
N TYR A 185 38.46 40.28 17.81
CA TYR A 185 38.67 41.48 18.62
C TYR A 185 38.85 41.18 20.12
N ARG A 186 38.05 40.27 20.68
CA ARG A 186 38.19 39.88 22.10
C ARG A 186 39.51 39.16 22.35
N LEU A 187 39.92 38.29 21.44
CA LEU A 187 41.18 37.58 21.57
C LEU A 187 42.38 38.51 21.33
N SER A 188 42.28 39.53 20.48
CA SER A 188 43.34 40.53 20.34
C SER A 188 43.58 41.30 21.63
N ARG A 189 42.54 41.53 22.45
CA ARG A 189 42.70 42.13 23.79
C ARG A 189 43.43 41.21 24.75
N ASP A 190 43.17 39.91 24.71
CA ASP A 190 43.90 38.90 25.50
C ASP A 190 45.37 38.79 25.04
N ASP A 191 45.64 38.88 23.74
CA ASP A 191 47.01 38.93 23.20
C ASP A 191 47.75 40.22 23.63
N ASN A 192 47.05 41.36 23.70
CA ASN A 192 47.59 42.61 24.26
C ASN A 192 47.99 42.45 25.74
N GLU A 193 47.10 41.87 26.55
CA GLU A 193 47.36 41.58 27.97
C GLU A 193 48.56 40.62 28.16
N LYS A 194 48.78 39.71 27.20
CA LYS A 194 49.91 38.77 27.16
C LYS A 194 51.17 39.34 26.48
N ALA A 195 51.20 40.64 26.14
CA ALA A 195 52.28 41.33 25.45
C ALA A 195 52.67 40.74 24.08
N LYS A 196 51.71 40.11 23.39
CA LYS A 196 51.84 39.58 22.03
C LYS A 196 51.31 40.58 21.00
N TYR A 197 51.91 41.76 20.95
CA TYR A 197 51.48 42.89 20.12
C TYR A 197 51.46 42.58 18.61
N GLY A 198 52.35 41.71 18.13
CA GLY A 198 52.31 41.24 16.73
C GLY A 198 51.04 40.44 16.42
N GLU A 199 50.71 39.44 17.26
CA GLU A 199 49.50 38.62 17.12
C GLU A 199 48.22 39.46 17.28
N GLU A 200 48.21 40.41 18.22
CA GLU A 200 47.12 41.38 18.41
C GLU A 200 46.80 42.13 17.11
N ILE A 201 47.79 42.74 16.47
CA ILE A 201 47.61 43.50 15.22
C ILE A 201 47.14 42.57 14.10
N GLY A 202 47.70 41.37 14.01
CA GLY A 202 47.27 40.35 13.04
C GLY A 202 45.77 40.03 13.18
N ARG A 203 45.29 39.81 14.41
CA ARG A 203 43.87 39.54 14.70
C ARG A 203 42.97 40.73 14.44
N LEU A 204 43.40 41.95 14.80
CA LEU A 204 42.66 43.18 14.54
C LEU A 204 42.47 43.44 13.03
N ARG A 205 43.48 43.16 12.21
CA ARG A 205 43.37 43.26 10.73
C ARG A 205 42.39 42.24 10.15
N VAL A 206 42.37 41.02 10.69
CA VAL A 206 41.39 39.98 10.32
C VAL A 206 39.98 40.43 10.73
N ALA A 207 39.80 40.92 11.96
CA ALA A 207 38.53 41.43 12.48
C ALA A 207 37.98 42.60 11.63
N GLU A 208 38.84 43.55 11.24
CA GLU A 208 38.45 44.69 10.40
C GLU A 208 37.99 44.23 9.00
N THR A 209 38.71 43.27 8.42
CA THR A 209 38.37 42.68 7.11
C THR A 209 37.03 41.95 7.16
N LEU A 210 36.79 41.15 8.21
CA LEU A 210 35.53 40.44 8.41
C LEU A 210 34.35 41.41 8.67
N ALA A 211 34.57 42.46 9.46
CA ALA A 211 33.54 43.47 9.71
C ALA A 211 33.17 44.24 8.43
N LYS A 212 34.16 44.61 7.60
CA LYS A 212 33.92 45.22 6.27
C LYS A 212 33.12 44.30 5.36
N LYS A 213 33.54 43.03 5.23
CA LYS A 213 32.82 42.00 4.46
C LYS A 213 31.38 41.83 4.93
N GLY A 214 31.16 41.80 6.24
CA GLY A 214 29.83 41.76 6.84
C GLY A 214 28.99 42.97 6.44
N LEU A 215 29.51 44.19 6.59
CA LEU A 215 28.78 45.41 6.22
C LEU A 215 28.43 45.50 4.73
N ASP A 216 29.27 44.98 3.85
CA ASP A 216 28.99 44.94 2.42
C ASP A 216 27.94 43.88 2.07
N ALA A 217 28.00 42.70 2.71
CA ALA A 217 27.03 41.63 2.53
C ALA A 217 25.65 41.97 3.14
N GLY A 218 25.62 42.73 4.25
CA GLY A 218 24.41 43.06 5.00
C GLY A 218 23.55 44.19 4.40
N ARG A 219 23.90 44.74 3.23
CA ARG A 219 23.16 45.85 2.60
C ARG A 219 21.74 45.48 2.12
N LYS A 220 21.41 44.19 2.01
CA LYS A 220 20.08 43.71 1.59
C LYS A 220 19.59 42.64 2.57
N GLY A 221 18.40 42.83 3.15
CA GLY A 221 17.70 41.78 3.91
C GLY A 221 18.10 41.62 5.39
N VAL A 222 18.81 42.58 5.98
CA VAL A 222 19.24 42.55 7.39
C VAL A 222 18.66 43.75 8.15
N SER A 223 18.31 43.55 9.42
CA SER A 223 17.83 44.63 10.29
C SER A 223 18.85 45.75 10.52
N ASP A 224 18.37 46.99 10.60
CA ASP A 224 19.21 48.18 10.83
C ASP A 224 19.96 48.13 12.18
N ASN A 225 19.40 47.43 13.17
CA ASN A 225 20.00 47.28 14.49
C ASN A 225 21.30 46.45 14.43
N VAL A 226 21.31 45.31 13.72
CA VAL A 226 22.52 44.49 13.54
C VAL A 226 23.56 45.25 12.72
N MET A 227 23.12 45.98 11.70
CA MET A 227 24.01 46.79 10.87
C MET A 227 24.62 47.96 11.65
N SER A 228 23.86 48.58 12.55
CA SER A 228 24.35 49.63 13.46
C SER A 228 25.39 49.07 14.44
N ASP A 229 25.13 47.92 15.06
CA ASP A 229 26.05 47.27 15.99
C ASP A 229 27.36 46.84 15.29
N LEU A 230 27.29 46.23 14.09
CA LEU A 230 28.48 45.88 13.32
C LEU A 230 29.32 47.12 12.93
N LYS A 231 28.66 48.25 12.60
CA LYS A 231 29.36 49.53 12.35
C LYS A 231 30.05 50.04 13.61
N GLN A 232 29.42 49.92 14.77
CA GLN A 232 30.04 50.30 16.05
C GLN A 232 31.26 49.42 16.36
N LEU A 233 31.14 48.10 16.23
CA LEU A 233 32.24 47.16 16.39
C LEU A 233 33.39 47.47 15.42
N GLN A 234 33.08 47.72 14.14
CA GLN A 234 34.07 48.11 13.15
C GLN A 234 34.81 49.41 13.56
N GLY A 235 34.08 50.41 14.05
CA GLY A 235 34.68 51.66 14.54
C GLY A 235 35.65 51.43 15.69
N VAL A 236 35.28 50.60 16.67
CA VAL A 236 36.14 50.23 17.80
C VAL A 236 37.37 49.45 17.34
N VAL A 237 37.19 48.43 16.48
CA VAL A 237 38.31 47.63 15.93
C VAL A 237 39.28 48.51 15.18
N LYS A 238 38.79 49.41 14.32
CA LYS A 238 39.62 50.32 13.52
C LYS A 238 40.43 51.28 14.40
N SER A 239 39.78 51.91 15.39
CA SER A 239 40.47 52.82 16.32
C SER A 239 41.53 52.08 17.16
N THR A 240 41.23 50.86 17.59
CA THR A 240 42.18 50.02 18.34
C THR A 240 43.37 49.61 17.48
N LEU A 241 43.12 49.22 16.23
CA LEU A 241 44.15 48.86 15.25
C LEU A 241 45.10 50.03 14.97
N GLU A 242 44.57 51.24 14.74
CA GLU A 242 45.37 52.44 14.49
C GLU A 242 46.23 52.84 15.71
N SER A 243 45.79 52.54 16.93
CA SER A 243 46.62 52.73 18.13
C SER A 243 47.69 51.66 18.23
N ALA A 244 47.32 50.38 18.11
CA ALA A 244 48.23 49.25 18.23
C ALA A 244 49.33 49.26 17.15
N ASP A 245 49.00 49.59 15.90
CA ASP A 245 49.99 49.73 14.82
C ASP A 245 50.98 50.88 15.12
N ARG A 246 50.52 52.03 15.66
CA ARG A 246 51.41 53.12 16.05
C ARG A 246 52.35 52.73 17.19
N ASP A 247 51.81 52.10 18.24
CA ASP A 247 52.61 51.71 19.40
C ASP A 247 53.60 50.59 19.04
N ASN A 248 53.23 49.66 18.17
CA ASN A 248 54.15 48.63 17.69
C ASN A 248 55.24 49.19 16.78
N LEU A 249 54.97 50.24 15.99
CA LEU A 249 55.98 50.91 15.17
C LEU A 249 56.95 51.78 15.99
N MET A 250 56.51 52.33 17.13
CA MET A 250 57.31 53.25 17.94
C MET A 250 57.97 52.60 19.16
N ILE A 251 57.39 51.55 19.72
CA ILE A 251 57.76 51.00 21.04
C ILE A 251 58.13 49.52 20.95
N TYR A 252 57.24 48.67 20.44
CA TYR A 252 57.38 47.21 20.60
C TYR A 252 58.13 46.51 19.47
N CYS A 253 58.02 47.02 18.24
CA CYS A 253 58.69 46.51 17.03
C CYS A 253 58.53 45.00 16.79
N GLN A 254 57.40 44.40 17.16
CA GLN A 254 57.13 42.98 16.92
C GLN A 254 56.67 42.74 15.47
N ALA A 255 57.11 41.62 14.89
CA ALA A 255 56.67 41.20 13.56
C ALA A 255 55.18 40.81 13.58
N VAL A 256 54.41 41.35 12.64
CA VAL A 256 52.98 41.05 12.50
C VAL A 256 52.82 39.76 11.69
N PRO A 257 52.26 38.68 12.27
CA PRO A 257 52.02 37.43 11.56
C PRO A 257 50.91 37.59 10.53
N THR A 258 50.99 36.79 9.46
CA THR A 258 49.92 36.71 8.46
C THR A 258 48.71 35.93 9.00
N PRO A 259 47.49 36.10 8.45
CA PRO A 259 46.30 35.39 8.94
C PRO A 259 46.44 33.86 9.02
N ALA A 260 47.25 33.25 8.15
CA ALA A 260 47.50 31.81 8.12
C ALA A 260 48.46 31.33 9.24
N GLN A 261 49.25 32.25 9.81
CA GLN A 261 50.19 31.97 10.89
C GLN A 261 49.60 32.23 12.28
N LEU A 262 48.39 32.79 12.35
CA LEU A 262 47.70 33.03 13.61
C LEU A 262 47.16 31.72 14.19
N PRO A 263 47.29 31.50 15.51
CA PRO A 263 46.64 30.37 16.17
C PRO A 263 45.11 30.41 15.96
N PRO A 264 44.48 29.28 15.58
CA PRO A 264 43.04 29.20 15.38
C PRO A 264 42.28 29.44 16.70
N ILE A 265 41.10 30.05 16.61
CA ILE A 265 40.23 30.26 17.78
C ILE A 265 39.52 28.93 18.09
N ASN A 266 39.82 28.36 19.25
CA ASN A 266 39.12 27.18 19.75
C ASN A 266 37.78 27.60 20.36
N GLY A 267 36.68 27.27 19.69
CA GLY A 267 35.33 27.49 20.22
C GLY A 267 35.00 26.50 21.35
N VAL A 268 34.24 26.97 22.34
CA VAL A 268 33.68 26.13 23.41
C VAL A 268 32.16 26.11 23.26
N GLY A 269 31.59 24.92 23.09
CA GLY A 269 30.14 24.72 23.03
C GLY A 269 29.49 24.90 24.40
N MET A 270 28.97 26.10 24.68
CA MET A 270 28.33 26.43 25.96
C MET A 270 26.87 25.97 26.06
N VAL A 271 26.28 25.51 24.95
CA VAL A 271 24.89 25.09 24.87
C VAL A 271 24.86 23.62 24.48
N LYS A 272 24.26 22.80 25.34
CA LYS A 272 23.86 21.45 24.98
C LYS A 272 22.45 21.54 24.44
N LEU A 273 22.25 20.96 23.27
CA LEU A 273 20.92 20.70 22.78
C LEU A 273 20.23 19.83 23.88
N GLN A 274 19.01 20.16 24.34
CA GLN A 274 18.12 19.22 25.07
C GLN A 274 16.79 18.95 24.34
N THR A 275 16.47 17.69 24.06
CA THR A 275 15.19 17.31 23.44
C THR A 275 14.10 17.30 24.50
N PRO A 276 12.99 18.03 24.33
CA PRO A 276 11.88 17.95 25.27
C PRO A 276 11.29 16.54 25.31
N THR A 277 10.87 16.10 26.50
CA THR A 277 10.26 14.78 26.71
C THR A 277 8.99 14.59 25.88
N GLU A 278 8.25 15.66 25.63
CA GLU A 278 7.04 15.70 24.81
C GLU A 278 7.29 15.31 23.35
N VAL A 279 8.55 15.36 22.92
CA VAL A 279 9.00 15.14 21.54
C VAL A 279 9.76 13.84 21.43
N ALA A 280 10.62 13.55 22.40
CA ALA A 280 11.36 12.29 22.48
C ALA A 280 10.42 11.11 22.73
N GLU A 281 9.48 11.27 23.68
CA GLU A 281 8.55 10.22 24.10
C GLU A 281 7.12 10.77 24.18
N PRO A 282 6.52 11.13 23.03
CA PRO A 282 5.21 11.79 22.97
C PRO A 282 4.09 10.92 23.58
N ILE A 283 4.17 9.60 23.40
CA ILE A 283 3.20 8.65 23.93
C ILE A 283 3.32 8.56 25.46
N ALA A 284 4.53 8.40 25.99
CA ALA A 284 4.75 8.32 27.43
C ALA A 284 4.26 9.61 28.13
N TRP A 285 4.55 10.77 27.54
CA TRP A 285 4.09 12.06 28.04
C TRP A 285 2.55 12.21 28.01
N LEU A 286 1.90 11.67 26.98
CA LEU A 286 0.43 11.64 26.89
C LEU A 286 -0.16 10.74 27.98
N MET A 287 0.41 9.56 28.17
CA MET A 287 -0.04 8.55 29.14
C MET A 287 0.20 8.98 30.59
N SER A 288 1.26 9.74 30.87
CA SER A 288 1.56 10.29 32.20
C SER A 288 0.67 11.49 32.59
N GLY A 289 -0.29 11.87 31.74
CA GLY A 289 -1.16 13.02 31.95
C GLY A 289 -0.50 14.37 31.67
N GLY A 290 0.71 14.41 31.12
CA GLY A 290 1.45 15.65 30.84
C GLY A 290 0.73 16.58 29.85
N SER A 291 -0.05 16.01 28.94
CA SER A 291 -0.91 16.72 27.98
C SER A 291 -2.17 17.35 28.61
N GLY A 292 -2.60 16.87 29.78
CA GLY A 292 -3.90 17.19 30.37
C GLY A 292 -5.09 16.68 29.55
N SER A 293 -4.86 15.76 28.61
CA SER A 293 -5.89 15.08 27.82
C SER A 293 -5.60 13.57 27.80
N ALA A 294 -6.64 12.76 27.83
CA ALA A 294 -6.52 11.30 27.71
C ALA A 294 -6.14 10.90 26.27
N PRO A 295 -5.49 9.73 26.07
CA PRO A 295 -5.21 9.22 24.73
C PRO A 295 -6.51 8.91 23.99
N LEU A 296 -6.69 9.53 22.82
CA LEU A 296 -7.80 9.25 21.91
C LEU A 296 -7.63 7.87 21.29
N PHE A 297 -8.73 7.18 20.93
CA PHE A 297 -8.68 5.84 20.31
C PHE A 297 -8.07 4.74 21.18
N SER A 298 -8.06 4.92 22.51
CA SER A 298 -7.57 3.90 23.44
C SER A 298 -8.31 2.57 23.34
N GLY A 299 -9.59 2.60 22.95
CA GLY A 299 -10.41 1.40 22.70
C GLY A 299 -10.12 0.68 21.38
N LEU A 300 -9.32 1.24 20.46
CA LEU A 300 -8.93 0.54 19.23
C LEU A 300 -7.78 -0.43 19.50
N VAL A 301 -7.81 -1.56 18.82
CA VAL A 301 -6.69 -2.51 18.79
C VAL A 301 -5.55 -1.92 17.95
N PRO A 302 -4.27 -2.09 18.34
CA PRO A 302 -3.13 -1.61 17.55
C PRO A 302 -3.11 -2.17 16.12
N TYR A 303 -2.67 -1.37 15.15
CA TYR A 303 -2.61 -1.77 13.73
C TYR A 303 -1.75 -3.02 13.53
N GLY A 304 -0.63 -3.12 14.26
CA GLY A 304 0.26 -4.27 14.18
C GLY A 304 -0.40 -5.61 14.52
N VAL A 305 -1.43 -5.61 15.38
CA VAL A 305 -2.23 -6.81 15.68
C VAL A 305 -3.10 -7.18 14.49
N HIS A 306 -3.77 -6.21 13.86
CA HIS A 306 -4.56 -6.45 12.65
C HIS A 306 -3.71 -7.02 11.52
N LEU A 307 -2.51 -6.45 11.33
CA LEU A 307 -1.55 -6.95 10.35
C LEU A 307 -1.11 -8.38 10.67
N ALA A 308 -0.81 -8.68 11.94
CA ALA A 308 -0.43 -10.02 12.36
C ALA A 308 -1.55 -11.05 12.11
N LEU A 309 -2.79 -10.71 12.41
CA LEU A 309 -3.95 -11.57 12.15
C LEU A 309 -4.18 -11.81 10.66
N SER A 310 -4.05 -10.77 9.83
CA SER A 310 -4.12 -10.91 8.37
C SER A 310 -3.05 -11.86 7.84
N ILE A 311 -1.81 -11.74 8.34
CA ILE A 311 -0.71 -12.63 7.94
C ILE A 311 -1.02 -14.09 8.33
N TYR A 312 -1.62 -14.32 9.50
CA TYR A 312 -2.01 -15.66 9.91
C TYR A 312 -3.10 -16.24 9.00
N ASP A 313 -4.16 -15.46 8.73
CA ASP A 313 -5.24 -15.89 7.84
C ASP A 313 -4.71 -16.19 6.43
N ASP A 314 -3.84 -15.33 5.88
CA ASP A 314 -3.19 -15.57 4.57
C ASP A 314 -2.36 -16.87 4.56
N ARG A 315 -1.61 -17.16 5.64
CA ARG A 315 -0.82 -18.40 5.77
C ARG A 315 -1.70 -19.63 5.86
N LYS A 316 -2.78 -19.56 6.63
CA LYS A 316 -3.78 -20.62 6.76
C LYS A 316 -4.44 -20.92 5.41
N ASP A 317 -4.87 -19.88 4.70
CA ASP A 317 -5.49 -20.01 3.38
C ASP A 317 -4.51 -20.57 2.34
N THR A 318 -3.25 -20.12 2.38
CA THR A 318 -2.17 -20.67 1.54
C THR A 318 -1.94 -22.16 1.81
N LEU A 319 -1.90 -22.57 3.09
CA LEU A 319 -1.73 -23.97 3.46
C LEU A 319 -2.84 -24.86 2.90
N ILE A 320 -4.10 -24.42 3.03
CA ILE A 320 -5.25 -25.17 2.51
C ILE A 320 -5.19 -25.24 0.97
N ARG A 321 -4.85 -24.11 0.32
CA ARG A 321 -4.71 -24.06 -1.14
C ARG A 321 -3.61 -24.99 -1.65
N ASP A 322 -2.48 -25.04 -0.95
CA ASP A 322 -1.37 -25.93 -1.31
C ASP A 322 -1.76 -27.41 -1.16
N MET A 323 -2.51 -27.75 -0.11
CA MET A 323 -3.07 -29.10 0.06
C MET A 323 -4.07 -29.47 -1.04
N ASP A 324 -4.94 -28.53 -1.42
CA ASP A 324 -5.95 -28.73 -2.48
C ASP A 324 -5.28 -28.91 -3.85
N GLY A 325 -4.27 -28.09 -4.15
CA GLY A 325 -3.47 -28.21 -5.37
C GLY A 325 -2.71 -29.54 -5.43
N LYS A 326 -2.17 -30.02 -4.31
CA LYS A 326 -1.52 -31.34 -4.22
C LYS A 326 -2.49 -32.48 -4.50
N ARG A 327 -3.72 -32.41 -3.97
CA ARG A 327 -4.79 -33.39 -4.25
C ARG A 327 -5.10 -33.41 -5.75
N GLU A 328 -5.37 -32.25 -6.35
CA GLU A 328 -5.71 -32.14 -7.78
C GLU A 328 -4.59 -32.65 -8.68
N GLU A 329 -3.33 -32.38 -8.34
CA GLU A 329 -2.16 -32.92 -9.05
C GLU A 329 -2.16 -34.46 -9.02
N LEU A 330 -2.29 -35.06 -7.83
CA LEU A 330 -2.28 -36.52 -7.66
C LEU A 330 -3.48 -37.19 -8.34
N ASP A 331 -4.67 -36.65 -8.17
CA ASP A 331 -5.89 -37.16 -8.80
C ASP A 331 -5.80 -37.06 -10.33
N GLY A 332 -5.24 -35.97 -10.85
CA GLY A 332 -4.97 -35.78 -12.28
C GLY A 332 -3.98 -36.81 -12.85
N ILE A 333 -2.89 -37.10 -12.13
CA ILE A 333 -1.91 -38.13 -12.52
C ILE A 333 -2.55 -39.53 -12.53
N ALA A 334 -3.36 -39.85 -11.52
CA ALA A 334 -4.07 -41.12 -11.43
C ALA A 334 -5.05 -41.28 -12.61
N ALA A 335 -5.90 -40.28 -12.85
CA ALA A 335 -6.85 -40.28 -13.96
C ALA A 335 -6.17 -40.41 -15.34
N SER A 336 -5.10 -39.64 -15.57
CA SER A 336 -4.32 -39.70 -16.81
C SER A 336 -3.67 -41.08 -17.03
N THR A 337 -3.14 -41.68 -15.96
CA THR A 337 -2.54 -43.01 -16.02
C THR A 337 -3.60 -44.07 -16.34
N LEU A 338 -4.74 -44.08 -15.64
CA LEU A 338 -5.84 -45.01 -15.92
C LEU A 338 -6.36 -44.88 -17.35
N GLN A 339 -6.53 -43.65 -17.84
CA GLN A 339 -6.93 -43.36 -19.21
C GLN A 339 -5.92 -43.93 -20.22
N SER A 340 -4.61 -43.78 -19.97
CA SER A 340 -3.56 -44.31 -20.85
C SER A 340 -3.53 -45.85 -20.91
N LEU A 341 -4.00 -46.50 -19.85
CA LEU A 341 -4.06 -47.96 -19.71
C LEU A 341 -5.42 -48.55 -20.15
N ASN A 342 -6.37 -47.69 -20.58
CA ASN A 342 -7.76 -48.04 -20.87
C ASN A 342 -8.48 -48.74 -19.71
N LEU A 343 -8.06 -48.47 -18.48
CA LEU A 343 -8.69 -48.99 -17.27
C LEU A 343 -9.71 -47.97 -16.75
N PRO A 344 -10.86 -48.42 -16.20
CA PRO A 344 -11.26 -49.81 -15.95
C PRO A 344 -11.95 -50.50 -17.16
N GLY A 345 -12.08 -49.83 -18.31
CA GLY A 345 -12.83 -50.31 -19.47
C GLY A 345 -12.34 -51.65 -20.05
N SER A 346 -11.02 -51.87 -20.06
CA SER A 346 -10.38 -53.11 -20.55
C SER A 346 -10.73 -54.35 -19.71
N LEU A 347 -10.87 -54.18 -18.38
CA LEU A 347 -11.32 -55.23 -17.47
C LEU A 347 -12.81 -55.54 -17.62
N GLN A 348 -13.63 -54.51 -17.72
CA GLN A 348 -15.08 -54.63 -17.85
C GLN A 348 -15.50 -55.25 -19.20
N ALA A 349 -14.67 -55.12 -20.23
CA ALA A 349 -14.89 -55.74 -21.53
C ALA A 349 -14.89 -57.27 -21.48
N LEU A 350 -14.21 -57.87 -20.51
CA LEU A 350 -14.06 -59.32 -20.37
C LEU A 350 -15.17 -59.97 -19.52
N GLU A 351 -15.91 -59.18 -18.75
CA GLU A 351 -16.98 -59.70 -17.90
C GLU A 351 -18.22 -60.09 -18.71
N ARG A 352 -18.64 -61.34 -18.53
CA ARG A 352 -19.95 -61.87 -18.96
C ARG A 352 -20.71 -62.31 -17.70
N PRO A 353 -22.00 -61.97 -17.55
CA PRO A 353 -23.02 -62.11 -18.59
C PRO A 353 -23.33 -60.81 -19.35
N VAL A 354 -24.08 -60.98 -20.43
CA VAL A 354 -24.34 -60.03 -21.53
C VAL A 354 -25.14 -58.79 -21.08
N GLY A 355 -24.48 -57.87 -20.37
CA GLY A 355 -25.03 -56.58 -19.93
C GLY A 355 -23.99 -55.46 -19.94
N LEU A 356 -24.44 -54.25 -19.61
CA LEU A 356 -23.57 -53.14 -19.28
C LEU A 356 -22.87 -53.43 -17.93
N PRO A 357 -21.58 -53.10 -17.78
CA PRO A 357 -20.88 -53.19 -16.50
C PRO A 357 -21.64 -52.43 -15.38
N PRO A 358 -21.74 -52.97 -14.16
CA PRO A 358 -22.50 -52.34 -13.07
C PRO A 358 -21.97 -50.95 -12.69
N SER A 359 -20.67 -50.70 -12.88
CA SER A 359 -20.03 -49.38 -12.74
C SER A 359 -20.57 -48.36 -13.76
N LEU A 360 -20.65 -48.73 -15.03
CA LEU A 360 -21.25 -47.89 -16.08
C LEU A 360 -22.76 -47.74 -15.90
N LEU A 361 -23.42 -48.76 -15.35
CA LEU A 361 -24.85 -48.73 -15.05
C LEU A 361 -25.14 -47.74 -13.92
N LYS A 362 -24.34 -47.76 -12.85
CA LYS A 362 -24.39 -46.77 -11.77
C LYS A 362 -24.09 -45.35 -12.28
N LYS A 363 -23.09 -45.19 -13.15
CA LYS A 363 -22.78 -43.90 -13.80
C LYS A 363 -23.93 -43.41 -14.68
N ALA A 364 -24.57 -44.30 -15.43
CA ALA A 364 -25.74 -43.97 -16.24
C ALA A 364 -26.95 -43.61 -15.36
N GLU A 365 -27.20 -44.35 -14.28
CA GLU A 365 -28.23 -44.02 -13.28
C GLU A 365 -27.96 -42.68 -12.59
N GLU A 366 -26.70 -42.36 -12.29
CA GLU A 366 -26.29 -41.07 -11.73
C GLU A 366 -26.57 -39.93 -12.73
N VAL A 367 -26.16 -40.10 -13.98
CA VAL A 367 -26.42 -39.13 -15.06
C VAL A 367 -27.94 -38.94 -15.23
N ASP A 368 -28.72 -40.02 -15.29
CA ASP A 368 -30.18 -39.96 -15.43
C ASP A 368 -30.85 -39.31 -14.21
N ALA A 369 -30.45 -39.68 -12.99
CA ALA A 369 -30.95 -39.08 -11.75
C ALA A 369 -30.60 -37.59 -11.66
N ALA A 370 -29.45 -37.19 -12.20
CA ALA A 370 -29.03 -35.80 -12.29
C ALA A 370 -29.71 -35.04 -13.46
N GLY A 371 -30.58 -35.66 -14.25
CA GLY A 371 -31.29 -35.00 -15.36
C GLY A 371 -30.57 -35.07 -16.72
N GLY A 372 -29.58 -35.94 -16.86
CA GLY A 372 -28.95 -36.33 -18.11
C GLY A 372 -28.36 -35.17 -18.90
N ALA A 373 -28.56 -35.21 -20.22
CA ALA A 373 -28.16 -34.12 -21.11
C ALA A 373 -29.03 -32.86 -20.95
N ASP A 374 -30.24 -32.98 -20.40
CA ASP A 374 -31.12 -31.83 -20.13
C ASP A 374 -30.56 -30.95 -19.01
N LYS A 375 -29.91 -31.52 -17.99
CA LYS A 375 -29.18 -30.75 -16.97
C LYS A 375 -28.09 -29.88 -17.60
N ILE A 376 -27.24 -30.43 -18.47
CA ILE A 376 -26.22 -29.65 -19.18
C ILE A 376 -26.86 -28.54 -20.00
N ARG A 377 -27.92 -28.84 -20.76
CA ARG A 377 -28.65 -27.82 -21.53
C ARG A 377 -29.18 -26.70 -20.64
N SER A 378 -29.76 -27.04 -19.48
CA SER A 378 -30.26 -26.07 -18.51
C SER A 378 -29.13 -25.22 -17.93
N LEU A 379 -28.05 -25.83 -17.47
CA LEU A 379 -26.91 -25.12 -16.89
C LEU A 379 -26.27 -24.17 -17.91
N LEU A 380 -26.07 -24.61 -19.15
CA LEU A 380 -25.55 -23.75 -20.22
C LEU A 380 -26.52 -22.62 -20.59
N MET A 381 -27.84 -22.87 -20.55
CA MET A 381 -28.84 -21.81 -20.70
C MET A 381 -28.75 -20.79 -19.57
N ASP A 382 -28.55 -21.23 -18.33
CA ASP A 382 -28.40 -20.36 -17.16
C ASP A 382 -27.09 -19.55 -17.20
N VAL A 383 -25.95 -20.18 -17.54
CA VAL A 383 -24.67 -19.49 -17.77
C VAL A 383 -24.83 -18.41 -18.83
N ASN A 384 -25.44 -18.74 -19.99
CA ASN A 384 -25.68 -17.77 -21.05
C ASN A 384 -26.66 -16.66 -20.63
N ARG A 385 -27.68 -16.99 -19.83
CA ARG A 385 -28.63 -16.01 -19.28
C ARG A 385 -27.93 -15.04 -18.32
N LEU A 386 -27.12 -15.55 -17.40
CA LEU A 386 -26.36 -14.75 -16.44
C LEU A 386 -25.31 -13.89 -17.14
N SER A 387 -24.57 -14.46 -18.10
CA SER A 387 -23.62 -13.73 -18.95
C SER A 387 -24.28 -12.56 -19.68
N LYS A 388 -25.42 -12.80 -20.35
CA LYS A 388 -26.20 -11.75 -21.01
C LYS A 388 -26.75 -10.72 -20.04
N SER A 389 -27.19 -11.14 -18.85
CA SER A 389 -27.68 -10.24 -17.80
C SER A 389 -26.56 -9.30 -17.33
N ASN A 390 -25.37 -9.84 -17.05
CA ASN A 390 -24.21 -9.08 -16.61
C ASN A 390 -23.72 -8.12 -17.70
N ALA A 391 -23.65 -8.58 -18.96
CA ALA A 391 -23.32 -7.74 -20.10
C ALA A 391 -24.34 -6.61 -20.30
N LYS A 392 -25.63 -6.87 -20.06
CA LYS A 392 -26.68 -5.86 -20.11
C LYS A 392 -26.52 -4.80 -19.02
N ILE A 393 -26.28 -5.20 -17.78
CA ILE A 393 -26.05 -4.26 -16.66
C ILE A 393 -24.88 -3.33 -17.01
N LEU A 394 -23.76 -3.89 -17.47
CA LEU A 394 -22.58 -3.11 -17.84
C LEU A 394 -22.84 -2.15 -19.01
N SER A 395 -23.58 -2.60 -20.03
CA SER A 395 -23.92 -1.77 -21.20
C SER A 395 -24.91 -0.65 -20.87
N GLU A 396 -25.87 -0.88 -19.97
CA GLU A 396 -26.81 0.14 -19.52
C GLU A 396 -26.08 1.28 -18.80
N GLU A 397 -25.18 0.96 -17.87
CA GLU A 397 -24.40 1.96 -17.14
C GLU A 397 -23.44 2.73 -18.07
N ALA A 398 -22.78 2.04 -19.01
CA ALA A 398 -21.92 2.68 -20.01
C ALA A 398 -22.71 3.70 -20.85
N HIS A 399 -23.91 3.34 -21.30
CA HIS A 399 -24.74 4.24 -22.09
C HIS A 399 -25.29 5.43 -21.29
N GLU A 400 -25.65 5.23 -20.03
CA GLU A 400 -26.07 6.34 -19.14
C GLU A 400 -24.94 7.35 -18.92
N THR A 401 -23.68 6.88 -18.81
CA THR A 401 -22.54 7.79 -18.70
C THR A 401 -22.27 8.58 -19.98
N GLU A 402 -22.42 7.98 -21.17
CA GLU A 402 -22.27 8.66 -22.47
C GLU A 402 -23.36 9.71 -22.72
N GLN A 403 -24.63 9.41 -22.44
CA GLN A 403 -25.75 10.36 -22.62
C GLN A 403 -25.59 11.66 -21.81
N LEU A 404 -24.83 11.63 -20.71
CA LEU A 404 -24.57 12.80 -19.88
C LEU A 404 -23.46 13.69 -20.42
N VAL A 405 -22.54 13.13 -21.20
CA VAL A 405 -21.53 13.91 -21.95
C VAL A 405 -22.23 14.76 -23.01
N GLU A 406 -23.26 14.22 -23.67
CA GLU A 406 -23.96 14.88 -24.76
C GLU A 406 -24.95 15.96 -24.28
N ARG A 407 -25.51 15.81 -23.07
CA ARG A 407 -26.51 16.74 -22.51
C ARG A 407 -25.94 18.01 -21.85
N GLN A 408 -24.63 18.14 -21.65
CA GLN A 408 -24.03 19.31 -20.96
C GLN A 408 -22.83 19.93 -21.70
N PRO A 409 -23.06 20.70 -22.79
CA PRO A 409 -21.98 21.43 -23.47
C PRO A 409 -21.58 22.77 -22.82
N HIS A 410 -22.31 23.30 -21.82
CA HIS A 410 -22.17 24.72 -21.40
C HIS A 410 -21.81 25.02 -19.93
N VAL A 411 -21.20 24.10 -19.18
CA VAL A 411 -20.66 24.39 -17.83
C VAL A 411 -19.15 24.15 -17.80
N ALA A 412 -18.41 24.97 -18.56
CA ALA A 412 -17.00 24.72 -18.86
C ALA A 412 -16.00 25.46 -17.94
N GLU A 413 -16.42 26.43 -17.13
CA GLU A 413 -15.44 27.34 -16.50
C GLU A 413 -15.15 27.07 -15.01
N THR A 414 -15.87 26.17 -14.33
CA THR A 414 -15.67 25.90 -12.88
C THR A 414 -15.65 24.42 -12.51
N ARG A 415 -15.74 23.50 -13.48
CA ARG A 415 -15.91 22.06 -13.21
C ARG A 415 -15.04 21.21 -14.13
N PRO A 416 -14.36 20.17 -13.62
CA PRO A 416 -13.67 19.20 -14.47
C PRO A 416 -14.69 18.41 -15.32
N PRO A 417 -14.40 18.18 -16.62
CA PRO A 417 -15.28 17.43 -17.51
C PRO A 417 -15.66 16.05 -16.94
N SER A 418 -16.89 15.60 -17.22
CA SER A 418 -17.41 14.34 -16.64
C SER A 418 -16.52 13.13 -16.96
N HIS A 419 -15.90 13.08 -18.15
CA HIS A 419 -14.98 12.01 -18.57
C HIS A 419 -13.66 11.97 -17.79
N VAL A 420 -13.23 13.09 -17.18
CA VAL A 420 -12.04 13.15 -16.32
C VAL A 420 -12.39 12.73 -14.89
N ALA A 421 -13.58 13.09 -14.42
CA ALA A 421 -14.04 12.79 -13.06
C ALA A 421 -14.57 11.36 -12.87
N ASN A 422 -14.97 10.67 -13.94
CA ASN A 422 -15.39 9.26 -13.90
C ASN A 422 -14.31 8.30 -14.45
N ALA A 423 -13.07 8.75 -14.61
CA ALA A 423 -11.98 7.95 -15.20
C ALA A 423 -11.76 6.61 -14.47
N SER A 424 -11.89 6.58 -13.14
CA SER A 424 -11.82 5.36 -12.32
C SER A 424 -12.98 4.39 -12.61
N LEU A 425 -14.20 4.91 -12.78
CA LEU A 425 -15.37 4.11 -13.16
C LEU A 425 -15.26 3.55 -14.58
N ILE A 426 -14.71 4.33 -15.53
CA ILE A 426 -14.42 3.86 -16.89
C ILE A 426 -13.37 2.75 -16.88
N GLN A 427 -12.31 2.89 -16.08
CA GLN A 427 -11.30 1.86 -15.94
C GLN A 427 -11.88 0.56 -15.38
N MET A 428 -12.73 0.64 -14.34
CA MET A 428 -13.43 -0.53 -13.80
C MET A 428 -14.38 -1.17 -14.82
N ALA A 429 -15.14 -0.36 -15.57
CA ALA A 429 -15.99 -0.88 -16.65
C ALA A 429 -15.19 -1.64 -17.71
N GLY A 430 -14.01 -1.13 -18.08
CA GLY A 430 -13.08 -1.81 -18.99
C GLY A 430 -12.51 -3.11 -18.43
N GLN A 431 -12.27 -3.19 -17.12
CA GLN A 431 -11.87 -4.43 -16.45
C GLN A 431 -12.99 -5.47 -16.47
N TYR A 432 -14.23 -5.10 -16.11
CA TYR A 432 -15.38 -6.02 -16.18
C TYR A 432 -15.68 -6.49 -17.59
N ASP A 433 -15.58 -5.61 -18.59
CA ASP A 433 -15.73 -5.98 -20.01
C ASP A 433 -14.62 -6.96 -20.46
N GLY A 434 -13.38 -6.74 -20.02
CA GLY A 434 -12.26 -7.66 -20.26
C GLY A 434 -12.50 -9.04 -19.66
N THR A 435 -12.94 -9.09 -18.41
CA THR A 435 -13.27 -10.31 -17.68
C THR A 435 -14.45 -11.05 -18.31
N LEU A 436 -15.51 -10.35 -18.74
CA LEU A 436 -16.65 -10.93 -19.46
C LEU A 436 -16.23 -11.53 -20.82
N LYS A 437 -15.33 -10.87 -21.55
CA LYS A 437 -14.81 -11.38 -22.83
C LYS A 437 -13.94 -12.61 -22.65
N GLN A 438 -13.13 -12.67 -21.59
CA GLN A 438 -12.35 -13.86 -21.25
C GLN A 438 -13.26 -15.03 -20.84
N ALA A 439 -14.26 -14.78 -19.98
CA ALA A 439 -15.24 -15.79 -19.60
C ALA A 439 -16.02 -16.32 -20.82
N ALA A 440 -16.44 -15.44 -21.73
CA ALA A 440 -17.13 -15.82 -22.96
C ALA A 440 -16.28 -16.68 -23.92
N GLN A 441 -14.95 -16.58 -23.87
CA GLN A 441 -14.05 -17.46 -24.64
C GLN A 441 -13.94 -18.85 -23.99
N SER A 442 -13.98 -18.93 -22.66
CA SER A 442 -14.01 -20.19 -21.91
C SER A 442 -15.34 -20.92 -22.05
N ASP A 443 -16.46 -20.19 -22.19
CA ASP A 443 -17.80 -20.76 -22.37
C ASP A 443 -18.01 -21.44 -23.75
N ALA A 444 -17.05 -21.32 -24.67
CA ALA A 444 -17.14 -21.79 -26.06
C ALA A 444 -16.58 -23.20 -26.29
N THR A 445 -16.81 -24.14 -25.37
CA THR A 445 -16.34 -25.54 -25.52
C THR A 445 -17.28 -26.40 -26.36
N ASP A 446 -16.68 -27.29 -27.17
CA ASP A 446 -17.35 -28.17 -28.14
C ASP A 446 -18.45 -29.06 -27.52
N ILE A 447 -19.60 -29.03 -28.17
CA ILE A 447 -20.81 -29.78 -27.86
C ILE A 447 -20.56 -31.28 -28.06
N ILE A 448 -20.82 -32.09 -27.04
CA ILE A 448 -20.72 -33.55 -27.14
C ILE A 448 -21.91 -34.11 -27.92
N SER A 449 -21.58 -35.02 -28.85
CA SER A 449 -22.49 -35.80 -29.68
C SER A 449 -23.28 -36.85 -28.87
N ASP A 450 -24.59 -36.91 -29.12
CA ASP A 450 -25.54 -37.87 -28.53
C ASP A 450 -25.11 -39.33 -28.71
N HIS A 451 -24.49 -39.92 -27.69
CA HIS A 451 -24.28 -41.38 -27.63
C HIS A 451 -24.69 -41.94 -26.28
N VAL A 452 -26.00 -42.16 -26.10
CA VAL A 452 -26.53 -43.06 -25.07
C VAL A 452 -27.19 -44.27 -25.77
N PRO A 453 -26.63 -45.49 -25.72
CA PRO A 453 -27.31 -46.68 -26.20
C PRO A 453 -28.13 -47.32 -25.08
N SER A 454 -29.41 -47.55 -25.38
CA SER A 454 -30.35 -48.32 -24.56
C SER A 454 -30.19 -49.84 -24.76
N THR A 455 -30.47 -50.61 -23.72
CA THR A 455 -30.22 -52.06 -23.59
C THR A 455 -31.23 -52.95 -24.31
N THR A 456 -30.74 -53.99 -25.01
CA THR A 456 -31.47 -55.28 -25.14
C THR A 456 -30.50 -56.45 -24.94
N SER A 457 -30.86 -57.38 -24.07
CA SER A 457 -30.08 -58.56 -23.68
C SER A 457 -30.50 -59.80 -24.47
N SER A 458 -29.54 -60.63 -24.86
CA SER A 458 -29.72 -62.04 -25.23
C SER A 458 -28.59 -62.87 -24.63
N GLY A 459 -28.91 -64.00 -24.01
CA GLY A 459 -28.05 -64.70 -23.06
C GLY A 459 -27.08 -65.76 -23.60
N ALA A 460 -26.53 -66.47 -22.60
CA ALA A 460 -25.74 -67.70 -22.60
C ALA A 460 -24.19 -67.62 -22.58
N GLY A 461 -23.61 -68.34 -21.60
CA GLY A 461 -22.27 -68.92 -21.64
C GLY A 461 -21.24 -68.38 -20.65
N PHE A 462 -21.03 -69.09 -19.53
CA PHE A 462 -19.94 -68.87 -18.56
C PHE A 462 -18.60 -69.40 -19.09
N SER A 463 -17.57 -68.55 -19.05
CA SER A 463 -16.15 -68.93 -19.12
C SER A 463 -15.43 -68.27 -17.95
N ALA A 464 -14.50 -68.99 -17.30
CA ALA A 464 -13.72 -68.48 -16.19
C ALA A 464 -12.87 -67.26 -16.60
N LEU A 465 -12.80 -66.26 -15.71
CA LEU A 465 -11.96 -65.06 -15.87
C LEU A 465 -10.46 -65.43 -15.73
N PRO A 466 -9.54 -64.72 -16.42
CA PRO A 466 -8.11 -64.86 -16.23
C PRO A 466 -7.69 -64.59 -14.79
N ALA A 467 -6.61 -65.24 -14.33
CA ALA A 467 -6.12 -65.10 -12.96
C ALA A 467 -5.63 -63.67 -12.66
N SER A 468 -5.19 -62.94 -13.68
CA SER A 468 -4.71 -61.55 -13.61
C SER A 468 -5.79 -60.49 -13.31
N VAL A 469 -7.09 -60.81 -13.44
CA VAL A 469 -8.20 -59.85 -13.26
C VAL A 469 -8.44 -59.48 -11.79
N ARG A 470 -8.33 -60.46 -10.86
CA ARG A 470 -8.62 -60.20 -9.44
C ARG A 470 -7.60 -59.26 -8.78
N PRO A 471 -6.27 -59.45 -8.96
CA PRO A 471 -5.28 -58.52 -8.42
C PRO A 471 -5.43 -57.10 -8.96
N LEU A 472 -5.72 -56.95 -10.26
CA LEU A 472 -5.89 -55.63 -10.88
C LEU A 472 -7.14 -54.90 -10.37
N ARG A 473 -8.21 -55.62 -10.02
CA ARG A 473 -9.37 -55.01 -9.36
C ARG A 473 -9.07 -54.50 -7.97
N ALA A 474 -8.41 -55.33 -7.16
CA ALA A 474 -8.04 -54.93 -5.80
C ALA A 474 -7.21 -53.64 -5.84
N SER A 475 -6.22 -53.55 -6.73
CA SER A 475 -5.41 -52.33 -6.85
C SER A 475 -6.15 -51.11 -7.42
N LEU A 476 -7.23 -51.29 -8.19
CA LEU A 476 -8.09 -50.18 -8.63
C LEU A 476 -9.02 -49.71 -7.50
N GLU A 477 -9.59 -50.63 -6.72
CA GLU A 477 -10.37 -50.31 -5.52
C GLU A 477 -9.49 -49.58 -4.48
N ASP A 478 -8.27 -50.06 -4.25
CA ASP A 478 -7.29 -49.38 -3.39
C ASP A 478 -7.01 -47.94 -3.87
N LEU A 479 -6.90 -47.73 -5.20
CA LEU A 479 -6.65 -46.39 -5.76
C LEU A 479 -7.85 -45.45 -5.56
N ASP A 480 -9.08 -45.95 -5.72
CA ASP A 480 -10.30 -45.18 -5.43
C ASP A 480 -10.40 -44.82 -3.94
N ASP A 481 -10.01 -45.74 -3.04
CA ASP A 481 -9.94 -45.48 -1.60
C ASP A 481 -8.92 -44.37 -1.26
N HIS A 482 -7.76 -44.36 -1.93
CA HIS A 482 -6.76 -43.29 -1.79
C HIS A 482 -7.27 -41.93 -2.30
N ILE A 483 -7.98 -41.89 -3.44
CA ILE A 483 -8.63 -40.66 -3.94
C ILE A 483 -9.64 -40.13 -2.91
N ALA A 484 -10.48 -41.01 -2.36
CA ALA A 484 -11.44 -40.64 -1.33
C ALA A 484 -10.76 -40.16 -0.03
N HIS A 485 -9.65 -40.81 0.35
CA HIS A 485 -8.87 -40.42 1.53
C HIS A 485 -8.28 -39.01 1.39
N ARG A 486 -7.67 -38.68 0.24
CA ARG A 486 -7.14 -37.32 -0.01
C ARG A 486 -8.23 -36.25 0.05
N ALA A 487 -9.41 -36.53 -0.51
CA ALA A 487 -10.55 -35.62 -0.41
C ALA A 487 -10.99 -35.40 1.04
N ALA A 488 -10.98 -36.46 1.86
CA ALA A 488 -11.29 -36.37 3.29
C ALA A 488 -10.24 -35.52 4.05
N LEU A 489 -8.94 -35.67 3.76
CA LEU A 489 -7.87 -34.86 4.38
C LEU A 489 -8.05 -33.36 4.13
N VAL A 490 -8.36 -32.97 2.88
CA VAL A 490 -8.62 -31.55 2.56
C VAL A 490 -9.90 -31.04 3.23
N SER A 491 -10.95 -31.87 3.27
CA SER A 491 -12.19 -31.52 3.97
C SER A 491 -11.98 -31.32 5.46
N GLU A 492 -11.18 -32.17 6.11
CA GLU A 492 -10.81 -32.03 7.52
C GLU A 492 -9.98 -30.77 7.76
N ALA A 493 -9.00 -30.47 6.89
CA ALA A 493 -8.21 -29.24 6.98
C ALA A 493 -9.09 -27.99 6.87
N ARG A 494 -10.06 -27.97 5.95
CA ARG A 494 -11.03 -26.86 5.83
C ARG A 494 -11.90 -26.74 7.08
N GLN A 495 -12.36 -27.85 7.65
CA GLN A 495 -13.17 -27.84 8.88
C GLN A 495 -12.38 -27.32 10.09
N ILE A 496 -11.09 -27.68 10.20
CA ILE A 496 -10.22 -27.13 11.25
C ILE A 496 -10.07 -25.62 11.04
N ALA A 497 -9.85 -25.17 9.81
CA ALA A 497 -9.66 -23.76 9.48
C ALA A 497 -10.89 -22.88 9.77
N GLU A 498 -12.10 -23.40 9.59
CA GLU A 498 -13.35 -22.70 9.93
C GLU A 498 -13.47 -22.38 11.43
N HIS A 499 -12.87 -23.21 12.28
CA HIS A 499 -12.91 -23.06 13.74
C HIS A 499 -11.60 -22.53 14.33
N ASP A 500 -10.62 -22.21 13.47
CA ASP A 500 -9.31 -21.76 13.88
C ASP A 500 -9.23 -20.23 13.97
N ASP A 501 -9.53 -19.72 15.17
CA ASP A 501 -9.42 -18.29 15.50
C ASP A 501 -8.30 -18.04 16.53
N VAL A 502 -7.19 -17.46 16.06
CA VAL A 502 -6.04 -17.06 16.88
C VAL A 502 -6.19 -15.65 17.49
N ARG A 503 -7.21 -14.89 17.08
CA ARG A 503 -7.48 -13.52 17.57
C ARG A 503 -7.46 -13.38 19.08
N PRO A 504 -8.12 -14.23 19.90
CA PRO A 504 -8.11 -14.07 21.35
C PRO A 504 -6.71 -14.18 21.96
N GLN A 505 -5.87 -15.10 21.46
CA GLN A 505 -4.51 -15.30 21.94
C GLN A 505 -3.62 -14.12 21.58
N VAL A 506 -3.70 -13.66 20.33
CA VAL A 506 -2.95 -12.48 19.85
C VAL A 506 -3.36 -11.23 20.62
N LEU A 507 -4.65 -11.03 20.88
CA LEU A 507 -5.13 -9.89 21.68
C LEU A 507 -4.65 -9.95 23.13
N GLN A 508 -4.63 -11.15 23.73
CA GLN A 508 -4.12 -11.34 25.09
C GLN A 508 -2.63 -10.99 25.18
N GLU A 509 -1.80 -11.49 24.26
CA GLU A 509 -0.37 -11.17 24.22
C GLU A 509 -0.12 -9.70 23.89
N ALA A 510 -0.86 -9.13 22.93
CA ALA A 510 -0.80 -7.71 22.62
C ALA A 510 -1.14 -6.84 23.84
N SER A 511 -2.11 -7.25 24.66
CA SER A 511 -2.45 -6.53 25.89
C SER A 511 -1.28 -6.55 26.88
N LYS A 512 -0.59 -7.68 27.07
CA LYS A 512 0.59 -7.77 27.95
C LYS A 512 1.73 -6.86 27.47
N LEU A 513 1.95 -6.84 26.16
CA LEU A 513 3.02 -6.06 25.52
C LEU A 513 2.70 -4.55 25.49
N ALA A 514 1.44 -4.17 25.33
CA ALA A 514 1.00 -2.77 25.30
C ALA A 514 1.23 -2.02 26.62
N HIS A 515 1.32 -2.71 27.76
CA HIS A 515 1.67 -2.09 29.05
C HIS A 515 3.14 -1.64 29.12
N GLY A 516 3.99 -2.01 28.14
CA GLY A 516 5.40 -1.64 28.06
C GLY A 516 5.71 -0.23 27.55
N GLY A 517 4.70 0.62 27.32
CA GLY A 517 4.87 2.06 27.07
C GLY A 517 5.30 2.49 25.66
N SER A 518 5.74 1.57 24.78
CA SER A 518 6.21 1.91 23.44
C SER A 518 5.09 2.13 22.41
N GLY A 519 3.89 1.59 22.63
CA GLY A 519 2.75 1.67 21.70
C GLY A 519 2.91 0.94 20.35
N ASP A 520 4.15 0.65 19.94
CA ASP A 520 4.48 -0.11 18.74
C ASP A 520 4.25 -1.61 18.98
N VAL A 521 3.47 -2.24 18.11
CA VAL A 521 3.22 -3.69 18.13
C VAL A 521 3.65 -4.22 16.78
N LYS A 522 4.58 -5.18 16.77
CA LYS A 522 5.10 -5.77 15.55
C LYS A 522 4.54 -7.16 15.30
N PRO A 523 4.21 -7.52 14.05
CA PRO A 523 3.72 -8.87 13.73
C PRO A 523 4.66 -9.99 14.15
N GLU A 524 5.97 -9.74 14.08
CA GLU A 524 7.05 -10.67 14.43
C GLU A 524 6.93 -11.25 15.85
N TRP A 525 6.30 -10.51 16.78
CA TRP A 525 6.15 -10.92 18.17
C TRP A 525 5.15 -12.06 18.36
N PHE A 526 4.26 -12.28 17.37
CA PHE A 526 3.21 -13.29 17.44
C PHE A 526 3.56 -14.57 16.68
N GLU A 527 4.75 -14.66 16.08
CA GLU A 527 5.16 -15.80 15.25
C GLU A 527 5.09 -17.14 16.02
N GLY A 528 5.47 -17.15 17.31
CA GLY A 528 5.35 -18.36 18.13
C GLY A 528 3.91 -18.84 18.32
N ILE A 529 2.94 -17.91 18.42
CA ILE A 529 1.50 -18.26 18.49
C ILE A 529 1.06 -18.84 17.14
N PHE A 530 1.55 -18.28 16.04
CA PHE A 530 1.23 -18.73 14.69
C PHE A 530 1.80 -20.12 14.42
N GLU A 531 3.05 -20.39 14.79
CA GLU A 531 3.68 -21.70 14.67
C GLU A 531 2.93 -22.76 15.48
N GLU A 532 2.60 -22.49 16.74
CA GLU A 532 1.80 -23.39 17.57
C GLU A 532 0.43 -23.66 16.95
N SER A 533 -0.23 -22.62 16.46
CA SER A 533 -1.56 -22.71 15.86
C SER A 533 -1.56 -23.47 14.53
N LEU A 534 -0.55 -23.26 13.68
CA LEU A 534 -0.37 -23.95 12.40
C LEU A 534 0.09 -25.40 12.56
N SER A 535 0.73 -25.77 13.69
CA SER A 535 1.17 -27.15 13.93
C SER A 535 0.02 -28.17 13.95
N ARG A 536 -1.23 -27.71 14.16
CA ARG A 536 -2.43 -28.55 14.06
C ARG A 536 -2.64 -29.15 12.66
N TYR A 537 -2.16 -28.49 11.61
CA TYR A 537 -2.29 -28.95 10.23
C TYR A 537 -1.12 -29.87 9.80
N ASP A 538 -0.02 -29.94 10.55
CA ASP A 538 1.18 -30.68 10.15
C ASP A 538 0.88 -32.15 9.87
N LYS A 539 0.06 -32.80 10.70
CA LYS A 539 -0.32 -34.21 10.50
C LYS A 539 -1.05 -34.43 9.16
N LEU A 540 -1.98 -33.54 8.82
CA LEU A 540 -2.75 -33.63 7.59
C LEU A 540 -1.87 -33.36 6.36
N ARG A 541 -0.96 -32.38 6.48
CA ARG A 541 0.03 -32.08 5.44
C ARG A 541 0.97 -33.25 5.20
N ASP A 542 1.48 -33.85 6.27
CA ASP A 542 2.41 -34.99 6.19
C ASP A 542 1.69 -36.22 5.60
N SER A 543 0.44 -36.51 6.00
CA SER A 543 -0.37 -37.56 5.36
C SER A 543 -0.61 -37.32 3.87
N MET A 544 -0.90 -36.07 3.45
CA MET A 544 -1.02 -35.71 2.03
C MET A 544 0.29 -35.88 1.26
N SER A 545 1.43 -35.67 1.92
CA SER A 545 2.75 -35.92 1.34
C SER A 545 3.01 -37.42 1.17
N ASP A 546 2.68 -38.24 2.17
CA ASP A 546 2.86 -39.70 2.13
C ASP A 546 2.01 -40.37 1.02
N GLU A 547 0.84 -39.81 0.73
CA GLU A 547 -0.02 -40.23 -0.39
C GLU A 547 0.70 -40.15 -1.75
N THR A 548 1.66 -39.24 -1.91
CA THR A 548 2.43 -39.10 -3.17
C THR A 548 3.23 -40.39 -3.45
N SER A 549 4.02 -40.84 -2.48
CA SER A 549 4.84 -42.06 -2.63
C SER A 549 3.96 -43.31 -2.74
N THR A 550 2.85 -43.35 -2.02
CA THR A 550 1.94 -44.51 -2.03
C THR A 550 1.26 -44.64 -3.38
N GLN A 551 0.78 -43.52 -3.95
CA GLN A 551 0.20 -43.49 -5.29
C GLN A 551 1.20 -43.90 -6.37
N GLU A 552 2.45 -43.42 -6.31
CA GLU A 552 3.47 -43.80 -7.30
C GLU A 552 3.69 -45.32 -7.33
N GLN A 553 3.79 -45.96 -6.15
CA GLN A 553 3.94 -47.41 -6.04
C GLN A 553 2.70 -48.15 -6.56
N LEU A 554 1.51 -47.68 -6.21
CA LEU A 554 0.24 -48.28 -6.62
C LEU A 554 0.02 -48.18 -8.14
N LEU A 555 0.31 -47.03 -8.74
CA LEU A 555 0.21 -46.84 -10.20
C LEU A 555 1.19 -47.72 -10.96
N GLU A 556 2.41 -47.91 -10.43
CA GLU A 556 3.38 -48.83 -11.03
C GLU A 556 2.93 -50.30 -10.91
N GLN A 557 2.35 -50.68 -9.77
CA GLN A 557 1.73 -52.00 -9.61
C GLN A 557 0.57 -52.22 -10.59
N ILE A 558 -0.30 -51.22 -10.76
CA ILE A 558 -1.40 -51.26 -11.74
C ILE A 558 -0.86 -51.43 -13.16
N ARG A 559 0.22 -50.72 -13.54
CA ARG A 559 0.88 -50.88 -14.85
C ARG A 559 1.37 -52.30 -15.07
N GLN A 560 2.06 -52.87 -14.09
CA GLN A 560 2.60 -54.23 -14.17
C GLN A 560 1.49 -55.28 -14.27
N GLN A 561 0.46 -55.16 -13.44
CA GLN A 561 -0.70 -56.05 -13.46
C GLN A 561 -1.51 -55.90 -14.77
N ASN A 562 -1.65 -54.68 -15.31
CA ASN A 562 -2.28 -54.46 -16.61
C ASN A 562 -1.49 -55.10 -17.76
N ASN A 563 -0.16 -55.02 -17.75
CA ASN A 563 0.68 -55.71 -18.74
C ASN A 563 0.53 -57.23 -18.66
N ALA A 564 0.50 -57.79 -17.45
CA ALA A 564 0.23 -59.22 -17.25
C ALA A 564 -1.17 -59.61 -17.78
N PHE A 565 -2.18 -58.79 -17.49
CA PHE A 565 -3.55 -58.96 -18.00
C PHE A 565 -3.60 -58.94 -19.55
N LEU A 566 -2.93 -57.98 -20.18
CA LEU A 566 -2.85 -57.90 -21.64
C LEU A 566 -2.14 -59.11 -22.26
N SER A 567 -1.14 -59.69 -21.57
CA SER A 567 -0.40 -60.87 -22.05
C SER A 567 -1.20 -62.18 -21.99
N GLU A 568 -2.11 -62.33 -21.01
CA GLU A 568 -3.01 -63.49 -20.90
C GLU A 568 -4.18 -63.42 -21.90
N ARG A 569 -4.45 -62.24 -22.44
CA ARG A 569 -5.58 -62.00 -23.34
C ARG A 569 -5.24 -62.44 -24.77
N LYS A 570 -5.94 -63.47 -25.28
CA LYS A 570 -5.97 -63.76 -26.73
C LYS A 570 -6.69 -62.62 -27.45
N GLU A 571 -6.12 -62.10 -28.53
CA GLU A 571 -6.70 -60.99 -29.31
C GLU A 571 -8.00 -61.39 -30.03
N ASP A 572 -9.14 -61.34 -29.33
CA ASP A 572 -10.46 -61.43 -29.95
C ASP A 572 -10.89 -60.02 -30.44
N PRO A 573 -11.08 -59.80 -31.75
CA PRO A 573 -11.52 -58.51 -32.29
C PRO A 573 -12.85 -58.02 -31.71
N ARG A 574 -13.74 -58.93 -31.28
CA ARG A 574 -15.02 -58.57 -30.64
C ARG A 574 -14.83 -57.98 -29.23
N VAL A 575 -13.82 -58.47 -28.50
CA VAL A 575 -13.48 -57.96 -27.16
C VAL A 575 -12.80 -56.59 -27.28
N LYS A 576 -11.94 -56.39 -28.30
CA LYS A 576 -11.36 -55.07 -28.61
C LYS A 576 -12.43 -54.03 -29.00
N GLU A 577 -13.43 -54.40 -29.81
CA GLU A 577 -14.54 -53.49 -30.15
C GLU A 577 -15.42 -53.17 -28.93
N ARG A 578 -15.72 -54.17 -28.08
CA ARG A 578 -16.47 -53.96 -26.83
C ARG A 578 -15.70 -53.05 -25.86
N GLU A 579 -14.42 -53.29 -25.63
CA GLU A 579 -13.54 -52.46 -24.81
C GLU A 579 -13.56 -51.00 -25.27
N ARG A 580 -13.36 -50.77 -26.58
CA ARG A 580 -13.42 -49.42 -27.14
C ARG A 580 -14.76 -48.74 -26.86
N ARG A 581 -15.89 -49.44 -27.07
CA ARG A 581 -17.21 -48.86 -26.78
C ARG A 581 -17.43 -48.58 -25.30
N LEU A 582 -16.98 -49.46 -24.40
CA LEU A 582 -17.07 -49.23 -22.95
C LEU A 582 -16.21 -48.04 -22.52
N GLN A 583 -15.03 -47.88 -23.13
CA GLN A 583 -14.17 -46.74 -22.89
C GLN A 583 -14.76 -45.44 -23.43
N ASP A 584 -15.33 -45.44 -24.64
CA ASP A 584 -16.03 -44.28 -25.19
C ASP A 584 -17.19 -43.84 -24.26
N MET A 585 -17.92 -44.79 -23.67
CA MET A 585 -18.97 -44.52 -22.68
C MET A 585 -18.42 -43.96 -21.36
N ASP A 586 -17.28 -44.46 -20.89
CA ASP A 586 -16.65 -43.98 -19.66
C ASP A 586 -16.10 -42.57 -19.82
N VAL A 587 -15.46 -42.29 -20.97
CA VAL A 587 -15.01 -40.95 -21.36
C VAL A 587 -16.20 -39.99 -21.46
N ALA A 588 -17.34 -40.44 -22.00
CA ALA A 588 -18.54 -39.63 -22.09
C ALA A 588 -19.09 -39.23 -20.70
N TYR A 589 -19.05 -40.13 -19.71
CA TYR A 589 -19.43 -39.82 -18.32
C TYR A 589 -18.52 -38.75 -17.71
N TRP A 590 -17.20 -38.94 -17.81
CA TRP A 590 -16.24 -37.98 -17.25
C TRP A 590 -16.35 -36.62 -17.92
N LYS A 591 -16.58 -36.60 -19.23
CA LYS A 591 -16.84 -35.38 -19.98
C LYS A 591 -18.16 -34.71 -19.59
N TRP A 592 -19.23 -35.47 -19.35
CA TRP A 592 -20.48 -34.93 -18.81
C TRP A 592 -20.25 -34.27 -17.45
N ARG A 593 -19.51 -34.94 -16.56
CA ARG A 593 -19.21 -34.43 -15.22
C ARG A 593 -18.35 -33.17 -15.27
N GLU A 594 -17.28 -33.17 -16.07
CA GLU A 594 -16.43 -32.00 -16.33
C GLU A 594 -17.26 -30.81 -16.82
N ILE A 595 -18.19 -31.01 -17.76
CA ILE A 595 -19.06 -29.93 -18.25
C ILE A 595 -20.02 -29.44 -17.17
N VAL A 596 -20.59 -30.34 -16.36
CA VAL A 596 -21.47 -29.96 -15.25
C VAL A 596 -20.72 -29.14 -14.21
N ASP A 597 -19.54 -29.61 -13.78
CA ASP A 597 -18.71 -28.93 -12.77
C ASP A 597 -18.27 -27.55 -13.29
N ASN A 598 -17.76 -27.47 -14.53
CA ASN A 598 -17.39 -26.21 -15.17
C ASN A 598 -18.59 -25.25 -15.31
N ALA A 599 -19.79 -25.75 -15.64
CA ALA A 599 -20.97 -24.91 -15.76
C ALA A 599 -21.47 -24.43 -14.38
N GLU A 600 -21.39 -25.26 -13.34
CA GLU A 600 -21.72 -24.87 -11.96
C GLU A 600 -20.72 -23.83 -11.42
N GLU A 601 -19.43 -23.97 -11.71
CA GLU A 601 -18.41 -22.95 -11.45
C GLU A 601 -18.68 -21.65 -12.23
N GLY A 602 -19.03 -21.76 -13.51
CA GLY A 602 -19.44 -20.62 -14.33
C GLY A 602 -20.64 -19.87 -13.74
N ILE A 603 -21.65 -20.58 -13.24
CA ILE A 603 -22.81 -19.97 -12.56
C ILE A 603 -22.37 -19.23 -11.29
N LYS A 604 -21.52 -19.84 -10.45
CA LYS A 604 -20.99 -19.18 -9.24
C LYS A 604 -20.21 -17.92 -9.60
N PHE A 605 -19.36 -18.00 -10.61
CA PHE A 605 -18.60 -16.88 -11.14
C PHE A 605 -19.51 -15.75 -11.63
N TYR A 606 -20.49 -16.04 -12.48
CA TYR A 606 -21.39 -15.01 -13.01
C TYR A 606 -22.31 -14.42 -11.95
N ASN A 607 -22.69 -15.18 -10.91
CA ASN A 607 -23.43 -14.63 -9.76
C ASN A 607 -22.55 -13.68 -8.92
N SER A 608 -21.32 -14.07 -8.60
CA SER A 608 -20.38 -13.19 -7.91
C SER A 608 -20.07 -11.93 -8.73
N LEU A 609 -19.95 -12.07 -10.06
CA LEU A 609 -19.79 -10.94 -10.97
C LEU A 609 -21.06 -10.07 -11.03
N ALA A 610 -22.26 -10.65 -10.90
CA ALA A 610 -23.51 -9.91 -10.85
C ALA A 610 -23.60 -9.05 -9.58
N ASP A 611 -23.28 -9.61 -8.41
CA ASP A 611 -23.19 -8.87 -7.14
C ASP A 611 -22.20 -7.70 -7.28
N MET A 612 -21.08 -7.96 -7.94
CA MET A 612 -20.09 -6.92 -8.18
C MET A 612 -20.59 -5.82 -9.12
N LEU A 613 -21.20 -6.19 -10.24
CA LEU A 613 -21.80 -5.23 -11.17
C LEU A 613 -22.93 -4.42 -10.53
N HIS A 614 -23.67 -4.99 -9.57
CA HIS A 614 -24.64 -4.25 -8.76
C HIS A 614 -23.97 -3.20 -7.88
N GLY A 615 -22.88 -3.53 -7.20
CA GLY A 615 -22.08 -2.55 -6.45
C GLY A 615 -21.50 -1.45 -7.34
N PHE A 616 -21.02 -1.82 -8.54
CA PHE A 616 -20.56 -0.86 -9.55
C PHE A 616 -21.69 0.07 -10.01
N LYS A 617 -22.88 -0.47 -10.27
CA LYS A 617 -24.07 0.29 -10.63
C LYS A 617 -24.49 1.27 -9.52
N GLU A 618 -24.41 0.86 -8.26
CA GLU A 618 -24.67 1.77 -7.13
C GLU A 618 -23.65 2.91 -7.09
N ALA A 619 -22.35 2.62 -7.30
CA ALA A 619 -21.30 3.64 -7.37
C ALA A 619 -21.52 4.62 -8.53
N CYS A 620 -21.88 4.11 -9.72
CA CYS A 620 -22.27 4.93 -10.87
C CYS A 620 -23.49 5.81 -10.52
N SER A 621 -24.55 5.23 -9.99
CA SER A 621 -25.77 5.94 -9.58
C SER A 621 -25.51 7.03 -8.52
N GLN A 622 -24.65 6.75 -7.53
CA GLN A 622 -24.25 7.71 -6.51
C GLN A 622 -23.47 8.87 -7.13
N PHE A 623 -22.52 8.59 -8.03
CA PHE A 623 -21.79 9.62 -8.77
C PHE A 623 -22.75 10.48 -9.62
N LEU A 624 -23.72 9.86 -10.30
CA LEU A 624 -24.73 10.57 -11.09
C LEU A 624 -25.64 11.44 -10.22
N ASN A 625 -26.07 10.93 -9.07
CA ASN A 625 -26.92 11.66 -8.13
C ASN A 625 -26.16 12.84 -7.53
N ALA A 626 -24.90 12.67 -7.12
CA ALA A 626 -24.04 13.77 -6.67
C ALA A 626 -23.93 14.86 -7.75
N ARG A 627 -23.68 14.48 -9.00
CA ARG A 627 -23.61 15.41 -10.13
C ARG A 627 -24.94 16.11 -10.44
N ARG A 628 -26.09 15.45 -10.24
CA ARG A 628 -27.43 16.06 -10.41
C ARG A 628 -27.73 17.05 -9.29
N VAL A 629 -27.37 16.72 -8.05
CA VAL A 629 -27.51 17.60 -6.90
C VAL A 629 -26.65 18.85 -7.07
N ASP A 630 -25.42 18.72 -7.56
CA ASP A 630 -24.55 19.86 -7.90
C ASP A 630 -25.18 20.81 -8.95
N VAL A 631 -25.86 20.26 -9.96
CA VAL A 631 -26.56 21.06 -10.99
C VAL A 631 -27.77 21.78 -10.41
N GLY A 632 -28.51 21.14 -9.50
CA GLY A 632 -29.66 21.75 -8.82
C GLY A 632 -29.32 22.90 -7.87
N HIS A 633 -28.08 22.93 -7.34
CA HIS A 633 -27.59 23.99 -6.45
C HIS A 633 -26.88 25.15 -7.18
N SER A 634 -26.81 25.12 -8.51
CA SER A 634 -26.20 26.19 -9.29
C SER A 634 -27.13 27.41 -9.39
N PRO A 635 -26.70 28.63 -8.99
CA PRO A 635 -27.54 29.84 -8.95
C PRO A 635 -27.99 30.36 -10.33
N VAL A 636 -27.65 29.66 -11.41
CA VAL A 636 -27.92 30.07 -12.79
C VAL A 636 -29.35 29.72 -13.24
N ALA A 637 -30.02 28.76 -12.61
CA ALA A 637 -31.39 28.37 -12.98
C ALA A 637 -32.47 29.41 -12.60
N ALA A 638 -32.13 30.44 -11.81
CA ALA A 638 -33.06 31.49 -11.37
C ALA A 638 -33.27 32.63 -12.38
N LYS A 639 -32.75 32.54 -13.61
CA LYS A 639 -32.93 33.56 -14.66
C LYS A 639 -33.60 33.00 -15.92
N ALA A 640 -34.87 32.63 -15.80
CA ALA A 640 -35.78 32.60 -16.95
C ALA A 640 -36.77 33.78 -16.82
N PRO A 641 -36.96 34.62 -17.85
CA PRO A 641 -37.87 35.76 -17.76
C PRO A 641 -39.32 35.29 -17.90
N LEU A 642 -40.12 35.42 -16.84
CA LEU A 642 -41.57 35.21 -16.86
C LEU A 642 -42.27 36.49 -17.34
N SER A 643 -43.02 36.40 -18.44
CA SER A 643 -43.99 37.41 -18.88
C SER A 643 -45.29 37.30 -18.06
N PRO A 644 -46.01 38.40 -17.72
CA PRO A 644 -47.22 38.34 -16.90
C PRO A 644 -48.51 38.35 -17.74
N PRO A 645 -49.60 37.74 -17.26
CA PRO A 645 -50.91 38.41 -17.33
C PRO A 645 -51.75 38.17 -16.03
N PRO A 646 -53.02 38.64 -15.91
CA PRO A 646 -53.39 39.77 -15.05
C PRO A 646 -54.19 39.40 -13.79
N GLN A 647 -54.30 40.37 -12.89
CA GLN A 647 -55.02 40.32 -11.59
C GLN A 647 -56.54 40.29 -11.71
N SER A 648 -57.22 39.65 -10.74
CA SER A 648 -58.46 40.07 -10.03
C SER A 648 -58.85 38.98 -8.97
N PRO A 649 -59.69 39.25 -7.94
CA PRO A 649 -59.25 39.60 -6.58
C PRO A 649 -59.66 38.58 -5.49
N ALA A 650 -59.20 38.88 -4.26
CA ALA A 650 -59.31 38.13 -2.99
C ALA A 650 -60.78 37.85 -2.53
N PRO A 651 -61.02 36.98 -1.50
CA PRO A 651 -60.76 37.42 -0.11
C PRO A 651 -60.35 36.36 0.95
N SER A 652 -59.70 36.90 1.99
CA SER A 652 -59.79 36.66 3.45
C SER A 652 -59.15 35.46 4.19
N SER A 653 -58.29 35.89 5.13
CA SER A 653 -58.05 35.44 6.53
C SER A 653 -57.46 34.05 6.81
N PHE A 654 -56.24 34.00 7.36
CA PHE A 654 -55.97 33.90 8.81
C PHE A 654 -54.44 33.97 9.05
N ALA A 655 -54.03 34.53 10.18
CA ALA A 655 -52.62 34.70 10.59
C ALA A 655 -52.00 33.38 11.09
N PRO A 656 -50.66 33.22 10.98
CA PRO A 656 -49.88 32.97 12.20
C PRO A 656 -48.51 33.68 12.28
N THR A 657 -48.10 33.84 13.55
CA THR A 657 -46.80 34.10 14.23
C THR A 657 -45.45 34.19 13.49
N PRO A 658 -44.45 34.89 14.08
CA PRO A 658 -43.20 35.28 13.41
C PRO A 658 -42.14 34.17 13.36
N VAL A 659 -41.50 34.05 12.19
CA VAL A 659 -40.36 33.17 11.88
C VAL A 659 -39.03 33.89 12.13
N PRO A 660 -37.97 33.24 12.64
CA PRO A 660 -36.65 33.86 12.79
C PRO A 660 -35.90 34.02 11.46
N ALA A 661 -34.97 34.97 11.42
CA ALA A 661 -34.18 35.41 10.28
C ALA A 661 -33.34 34.31 9.58
N PRO A 662 -32.97 34.48 8.29
CA PRO A 662 -32.24 33.49 7.52
C PRO A 662 -30.75 33.45 7.88
N VAL A 663 -30.23 32.24 8.06
CA VAL A 663 -28.82 31.88 8.25
C VAL A 663 -28.08 31.97 6.89
N PRO A 664 -26.84 32.49 6.81
CA PRO A 664 -26.09 32.58 5.56
C PRO A 664 -25.76 31.20 4.97
N ALA A 665 -25.75 31.15 3.64
CA ALA A 665 -25.55 29.97 2.81
C ALA A 665 -24.22 29.25 3.10
N ARG A 666 -24.31 27.92 3.25
CA ARG A 666 -23.21 26.97 3.36
C ARG A 666 -22.71 26.63 1.95
N GLU A 667 -21.41 26.78 1.69
CA GLU A 667 -20.77 26.29 0.47
C GLU A 667 -20.84 24.76 0.37
N PRO A 668 -21.04 24.19 -0.83
CA PRO A 668 -21.11 22.74 -1.02
C PRO A 668 -19.72 22.09 -0.88
N ALA A 669 -19.67 20.97 -0.16
CA ALA A 669 -18.47 20.17 0.06
C ALA A 669 -17.98 19.48 -1.24
N PRO A 670 -16.66 19.28 -1.42
CA PRO A 670 -16.13 18.56 -2.57
C PRO A 670 -16.25 17.04 -2.39
N PHE A 671 -17.00 16.37 -3.27
CA PHE A 671 -16.82 14.97 -3.70
C PHE A 671 -16.28 13.95 -2.66
N LEU A 672 -17.21 13.13 -2.13
CA LEU A 672 -16.92 11.93 -1.34
C LEU A 672 -15.85 11.02 -1.97
N ALA A 673 -15.02 10.43 -1.10
CA ALA A 673 -13.97 9.49 -1.43
C ALA A 673 -14.45 8.27 -2.23
N HIS A 674 -13.69 7.95 -3.28
CA HIS A 674 -13.75 6.67 -3.98
C HIS A 674 -13.34 5.51 -3.04
N PRO A 675 -13.95 4.32 -3.16
CA PRO A 675 -13.37 3.11 -2.58
C PRO A 675 -11.97 2.90 -3.18
N SER A 676 -10.99 2.69 -2.31
CA SER A 676 -9.57 2.53 -2.69
C SER A 676 -9.41 1.42 -3.72
N SER A 677 -8.53 1.60 -4.71
CA SER A 677 -8.24 0.58 -5.72
C SER A 677 -7.63 -0.71 -5.15
N ALA A 678 -7.28 -0.74 -3.85
CA ALA A 678 -6.64 -1.87 -3.19
C ALA A 678 -7.61 -3.02 -2.88
N GLN A 679 -8.92 -2.77 -2.73
CA GLN A 679 -9.93 -3.84 -2.60
C GLN A 679 -10.21 -4.57 -3.93
N TRP A 680 -9.71 -4.03 -5.05
CA TRP A 680 -10.01 -4.47 -6.41
C TRP A 680 -8.85 -5.19 -7.09
N THR A 681 -7.69 -5.24 -6.43
CA THR A 681 -6.44 -5.83 -6.96
C THR A 681 -6.01 -7.10 -6.24
N SER A 682 -6.83 -7.66 -5.34
CA SER A 682 -6.54 -8.94 -4.69
C SER A 682 -6.40 -10.03 -5.75
N ALA A 683 -5.21 -10.63 -5.82
CA ALA A 683 -4.87 -11.70 -6.76
C ALA A 683 -5.63 -13.01 -6.49
N ASP A 684 -6.47 -13.05 -5.46
CA ASP A 684 -7.21 -14.22 -4.99
C ASP A 684 -8.44 -14.57 -5.83
N LEU A 685 -8.76 -13.80 -6.88
CA LEU A 685 -9.96 -14.00 -7.71
C LEU A 685 -9.69 -14.03 -9.23
N LEU A 686 -8.43 -14.13 -9.67
CA LEU A 686 -8.10 -14.45 -11.06
C LEU A 686 -7.95 -15.97 -11.21
N PRO A 687 -8.50 -16.61 -12.26
CA PRO A 687 -8.21 -18.02 -12.54
C PRO A 687 -6.70 -18.19 -12.77
N PRO A 688 -6.10 -19.32 -12.36
CA PRO A 688 -4.70 -19.61 -12.62
C PRO A 688 -4.43 -19.62 -14.14
N PRO A 689 -3.21 -19.23 -14.59
CA PRO A 689 -2.87 -19.36 -16.01
C PRO A 689 -3.01 -20.82 -16.46
N PRO A 690 -3.51 -21.10 -17.67
CA PRO A 690 -3.74 -22.46 -18.13
C PRO A 690 -2.42 -23.25 -18.12
N PRO A 691 -2.45 -24.56 -17.76
CA PRO A 691 -1.27 -25.38 -17.80
C PRO A 691 -0.69 -25.43 -19.23
N PRO A 692 0.64 -25.51 -19.40
CA PRO A 692 1.24 -25.62 -20.72
C PRO A 692 0.67 -26.85 -21.42
N ALA A 693 0.10 -26.64 -22.61
CA ALA A 693 -0.49 -27.70 -23.41
C ALA A 693 0.52 -28.85 -23.61
N ILE A 694 0.25 -29.99 -22.98
CA ILE A 694 0.94 -31.24 -23.25
C ILE A 694 0.55 -31.66 -24.66
N ARG A 695 1.37 -31.28 -25.64
CA ARG A 695 1.32 -31.85 -26.98
C ARG A 695 1.68 -33.32 -26.86
N SER A 696 0.70 -34.20 -27.04
CA SER A 696 0.96 -35.61 -27.33
C SER A 696 1.81 -35.71 -28.59
N GLY A 697 2.96 -36.37 -28.47
CA GLY A 697 3.97 -36.43 -29.51
C GLY A 697 3.50 -37.21 -30.75
N GLY A 698 3.67 -36.59 -31.91
CA GLY A 698 3.70 -37.23 -33.21
C GLY A 698 4.86 -36.65 -34.02
N VAL A 699 6.04 -37.25 -33.89
CA VAL A 699 7.21 -36.92 -34.71
C VAL A 699 6.91 -37.30 -36.15
N ARG A 700 6.82 -36.31 -37.04
CA ARG A 700 7.08 -36.48 -38.47
C ARG A 700 8.20 -35.53 -38.88
N GLN A 701 9.38 -36.10 -39.12
CA GLN A 701 10.48 -35.42 -39.80
C GLN A 701 10.17 -35.28 -41.29
N ALA A 702 10.30 -34.07 -41.83
CA ALA A 702 10.55 -33.78 -43.25
C ALA A 702 11.13 -32.34 -43.37
N PRO A 703 11.91 -32.02 -44.43
CA PRO A 703 13.21 -31.40 -44.30
C PRO A 703 13.22 -29.86 -44.31
N ALA A 704 14.28 -29.30 -43.72
CA ALA A 704 14.55 -27.87 -43.63
C ALA A 704 14.86 -27.24 -45.01
N SER A 705 14.13 -26.17 -45.34
CA SER A 705 14.49 -25.21 -46.38
C SER A 705 15.19 -23.98 -45.76
N ALA A 706 16.29 -23.58 -46.39
CA ALA A 706 17.22 -22.53 -45.96
C ALA A 706 16.60 -21.11 -45.89
N PRO A 707 17.12 -20.21 -45.04
CA PRO A 707 16.75 -18.80 -45.08
C PRO A 707 17.58 -18.04 -46.13
N ALA A 708 16.92 -17.14 -46.85
CA ALA A 708 17.51 -16.17 -47.77
C ALA A 708 17.22 -14.73 -47.24
N PRO A 709 17.89 -13.68 -47.74
CA PRO A 709 18.65 -12.75 -46.92
C PRO A 709 17.99 -11.38 -46.71
N ASP A 710 18.28 -10.77 -45.58
CA ASP A 710 17.91 -9.39 -45.25
C ASP A 710 18.92 -8.37 -45.83
N THR A 711 18.39 -7.29 -46.41
CA THR A 711 19.13 -6.09 -46.81
C THR A 711 18.28 -4.83 -46.46
N PRO A 712 18.83 -3.61 -46.40
CA PRO A 712 19.30 -3.02 -45.14
C PRO A 712 18.63 -1.67 -44.83
N ARG A 713 18.55 -1.27 -43.54
CA ARG A 713 18.20 0.11 -43.15
C ARG A 713 19.34 0.85 -42.45
N ARG A 714 20.02 1.66 -43.27
CA ARG A 714 20.62 2.99 -43.06
C ARG A 714 20.90 3.45 -41.61
N VAL A 715 22.19 3.52 -41.31
CA VAL A 715 22.82 4.20 -40.17
C VAL A 715 23.10 5.67 -40.51
N THR A 716 22.80 6.58 -39.59
CA THR A 716 23.42 7.91 -39.52
C THR A 716 24.62 7.88 -38.56
N ARG A 717 25.67 8.58 -38.97
CA ARG A 717 27.06 8.50 -38.54
C ARG A 717 27.35 9.51 -37.42
N SER A 718 28.08 9.10 -36.38
CA SER A 718 29.13 9.95 -35.80
C SER A 718 30.32 9.10 -35.29
N GLN A 719 31.50 9.56 -35.69
CA GLN A 719 32.87 9.09 -35.39
C GLN A 719 33.24 9.48 -33.94
N LYS A 720 34.26 8.98 -33.22
CA LYS A 720 35.50 8.19 -33.44
C LYS A 720 36.01 7.85 -32.01
N GLY A 721 36.70 6.71 -31.81
CA GLY A 721 37.36 6.31 -30.55
C GLY A 721 38.63 7.13 -30.19
N PRO A 722 39.59 6.65 -29.36
CA PRO A 722 39.94 5.24 -29.18
C PRO A 722 40.40 4.75 -27.75
N ILE A 723 40.26 3.42 -27.55
CA ILE A 723 41.25 2.42 -27.08
C ILE A 723 41.90 2.57 -25.69
N GLY A 724 41.72 1.52 -24.87
CA GLY A 724 42.61 1.14 -23.76
C GLY A 724 42.12 -0.13 -23.03
N ASP A 725 42.92 -1.19 -23.08
CA ASP A 725 42.70 -2.60 -22.69
C ASP A 725 42.33 -2.86 -21.21
N PRO A 726 41.73 -4.04 -20.88
CA PRO A 726 41.38 -4.46 -19.55
C PRO A 726 42.45 -5.38 -18.94
N ASP A 727 43.16 -4.91 -17.94
CA ASP A 727 43.82 -5.78 -16.95
C ASP A 727 44.23 -4.95 -15.73
N VAL A 728 44.32 -5.63 -14.59
CA VAL A 728 44.80 -5.17 -13.27
C VAL A 728 43.71 -4.84 -12.23
N ASN A 729 43.31 -5.92 -11.55
CA ASN A 729 42.79 -5.97 -10.19
C ASN A 729 43.89 -5.60 -9.16
N PRO A 730 43.68 -4.65 -8.22
CA PRO A 730 44.63 -4.41 -7.15
C PRO A 730 44.06 -4.75 -5.76
N TYR A 731 44.04 -6.02 -5.41
CA TYR A 731 44.15 -6.47 -4.01
C TYR A 731 45.40 -7.31 -3.83
N LYS A 732 46.51 -6.70 -3.39
CA LYS A 732 47.51 -7.36 -2.52
C LYS A 732 48.62 -6.44 -1.99
N LYS A 733 49.00 -6.74 -0.74
CA LYS A 733 50.10 -6.27 0.15
C LYS A 733 49.62 -5.23 1.16
N GLY A 734 49.59 -5.47 2.47
CA GLY A 734 50.36 -6.40 3.31
C GLY A 734 51.53 -5.66 3.94
N SER A 735 51.39 -5.24 5.20
CA SER A 735 52.53 -5.03 6.11
C SER A 735 52.11 -5.24 7.57
N ARG A 736 52.96 -6.01 8.26
CA ARG A 736 52.94 -6.43 9.66
C ARG A 736 53.38 -5.29 10.60
N LYS A 737 52.84 -5.30 11.83
CA LYS A 737 53.51 -5.35 13.16
C LYS A 737 52.43 -5.00 14.19
N GLY A 738 51.99 -5.90 15.08
CA GLY A 738 52.66 -6.32 16.32
C GLY A 738 52.34 -5.31 17.43
N GLY A 739 51.76 -5.63 18.58
CA GLY A 739 51.37 -6.87 19.24
C GLY A 739 50.77 -6.54 20.62
N GLU A 740 50.37 -7.59 21.35
CA GLU A 740 50.06 -7.62 22.81
C GLU A 740 48.79 -6.89 23.25
N GLY A 741 47.88 -7.44 24.06
CA GLY A 741 47.89 -8.69 24.81
C GLY A 741 46.55 -8.86 25.55
N VAL A 742 46.28 -10.12 25.85
CA VAL A 742 45.32 -10.71 26.82
C VAL A 742 44.88 -9.75 27.94
N ILE A 743 43.57 -9.52 28.12
CA ILE A 743 42.60 -10.18 29.03
C ILE A 743 41.21 -9.88 28.51
#